data_AF-A0A3A6H243-F1
#
_entry.id   AF-A0A3A6H243-F1
#
_cell.length_a   1.000
_cell.length_b   1.000
_cell.length_c   1.000
_cell.angle_alpha   90.00
_cell.angle_beta   90.00
_cell.angle_gamma   90.00
#
_symmetry.space_group_name_H-M   'P 1'
#
loop_
_entity.id
_entity.type
_entity.pdbx_description
1 polymer ?
#
loop_
_entity_poly.entity_id
_entity_poly.type
_entity_poly.pdbx_seq_one_letter_code
_entity_poly.pdbx_strand_id
1 'polypeptide(L)'
;MEYTGNCLKLLSFWAINGELKLSVLKGQLEEMKAMGLRGTVFHPRYYPGRPAYMSGAYLDILSEIILYAGQLEMEFWIYDENGWPSGSADGHVLEHFPDSRCEWLNYRNGEVVLEGKAGFNTFRRDEMAYFIEYTYDGYRKGLSEEAFACVTGFFSDEVGFLDGHGVSVSMGGIPWCPEAEEVYGQLRGRKLRDDWKLLFTEGEGYEEVRLAYWKILGDILSDAFYKPVNQWCEAHGKRYTAHLKGEETLFFQTSCSGSLYQNLKQINVPAVDALERYPGNHYYPRTVSSLSRQFSDGRCMAEALGGSGWGLSPADLENYVDWLAESGIDTIAFHLWQYQADSASVRDWPPNIPRGLSWKDAASAVFGKLYRKWDNRLRKPRPVLLVAPERGVQAQFDPADAMALNEHNGSGTPDSRSGEISRAFSRFAEHCYEQGIPFDVTSERILEEHGHVEDGVLRIGKAVYSAVICGDGAWFLEEQIREQAKAAGIWYEAGEWQWHYTGHGGNQILLEEKECHIPWRGCEDTEGEWRIRSLDPLEGIRAGETQLIGEEKEGNVVYTIPDSVKKSFLKNGEISLRWEACPEGENAPFVYLEGNFGVKSTEGFREKDRHQWETAGDFYLTDIREDEVDVRDLCASGFPFCGNYVEMESLHYTGADGKLRFDKTGLHADCMAVMLDGDTQLRYCWGPEWELAGIKQGIHRTVIRLIPCTFNTYGPHHHIDGDRHLTSPMQYSGEKGFADAPDAPSFTLTDNWHFVKFGI
;
A
#
# COMPACT_ATOMS: atom_id res chain seq x y z
N MET A 1 -29.72 -9.44 15.29
CA MET A 1 -30.44 -8.84 14.15
C MET A 1 -29.72 -9.31 12.90
N GLU A 2 -30.33 -10.18 12.10
CA GLU A 2 -29.81 -10.53 10.78
C GLU A 2 -29.90 -9.27 9.90
N TYR A 3 -28.75 -8.76 9.44
CA TYR A 3 -28.67 -7.55 8.62
C TYR A 3 -29.26 -7.82 7.24
N THR A 4 -30.53 -7.47 7.03
CA THR A 4 -31.11 -7.25 5.70
C THR A 4 -30.45 -6.02 5.07
N GLY A 5 -29.27 -6.18 4.47
CA GLY A 5 -28.50 -5.05 3.92
C GLY A 5 -27.05 -5.32 3.53
N ASN A 6 -26.53 -6.53 3.77
CA ASN A 6 -25.17 -6.93 3.41
C ASN A 6 -25.11 -7.54 2.00
N CYS A 7 -25.57 -6.85 0.97
CA CYS A 7 -25.68 -7.40 -0.39
C CYS A 7 -24.89 -6.58 -1.41
N LEU A 8 -24.28 -7.25 -2.38
CA LEU A 8 -23.56 -6.61 -3.48
C LEU A 8 -24.57 -5.95 -4.44
N LYS A 9 -24.34 -4.72 -4.84
CA LYS A 9 -25.18 -4.00 -5.79
C LYS A 9 -24.36 -3.63 -7.01
N LEU A 10 -24.68 -4.24 -8.15
CA LEU A 10 -24.11 -3.84 -9.43
C LEU A 10 -25.07 -2.86 -10.11
N LEU A 11 -24.57 -1.67 -10.38
CA LEU A 11 -25.24 -0.57 -11.05
C LEU A 11 -24.46 -0.25 -12.34
N SER A 12 -25.01 0.63 -13.16
CA SER A 12 -24.25 1.27 -14.24
C SER A 12 -24.59 2.75 -14.32
N PHE A 13 -23.56 3.56 -14.61
CA PHE A 13 -23.77 4.93 -15.06
C PHE A 13 -24.46 4.92 -16.40
N TRP A 14 -25.64 5.48 -16.47
CA TRP A 14 -26.40 5.59 -17.69
C TRP A 14 -26.12 6.92 -18.35
N ALA A 15 -25.19 6.91 -19.31
CA ALA A 15 -24.75 8.11 -20.02
C ALA A 15 -25.83 8.59 -20.99
N ILE A 16 -26.58 9.61 -20.57
CA ILE A 16 -27.65 10.25 -21.32
C ILE A 16 -27.04 11.26 -22.30
N ASN A 17 -26.57 10.72 -23.42
CA ASN A 17 -25.82 11.44 -24.47
C ASN A 17 -26.67 11.80 -25.71
N GLY A 18 -28.00 11.81 -25.57
CA GLY A 18 -28.90 12.02 -26.70
C GLY A 18 -30.30 12.47 -26.31
N GLU A 19 -31.15 12.72 -27.31
CA GLU A 19 -32.55 13.14 -27.10
C GLU A 19 -33.33 12.13 -26.24
N LEU A 20 -33.99 12.62 -25.18
CA LEU A 20 -34.76 11.77 -24.26
C LEU A 20 -36.01 11.22 -24.94
N LYS A 21 -36.10 9.90 -25.02
CA LYS A 21 -37.26 9.17 -25.56
C LYS A 21 -37.66 8.13 -24.54
N LEU A 22 -38.82 8.35 -23.91
CA LEU A 22 -39.29 7.51 -22.82
C LEU A 22 -39.37 6.02 -23.18
N SER A 23 -39.76 5.67 -24.40
CA SER A 23 -39.80 4.29 -24.87
C SER A 23 -38.41 3.62 -24.90
N VAL A 24 -37.37 4.36 -25.31
CA VAL A 24 -35.98 3.88 -25.30
C VAL A 24 -35.48 3.73 -23.88
N LEU A 25 -35.77 4.72 -23.03
CA LEU A 25 -35.40 4.71 -21.61
C LEU A 25 -35.96 3.48 -20.90
N LYS A 26 -37.28 3.24 -21.02
CA LYS A 26 -37.95 2.08 -20.41
C LYS A 26 -37.36 0.75 -20.89
N GLY A 27 -37.17 0.59 -22.20
CA GLY A 27 -36.57 -0.62 -22.76
C GLY A 27 -35.13 -0.88 -22.30
N GLN A 28 -34.33 0.16 -22.10
CA GLN A 28 -32.96 -0.01 -21.56
C GLN A 28 -32.96 -0.39 -20.08
N LEU A 29 -33.88 0.13 -19.25
CA LEU A 29 -34.02 -0.32 -17.87
C LEU A 29 -34.44 -1.80 -17.78
N GLU A 30 -35.38 -2.24 -18.62
CA GLU A 30 -35.73 -3.66 -18.74
C GLU A 30 -34.51 -4.51 -19.14
N GLU A 31 -33.68 -4.03 -20.08
CA GLU A 31 -32.45 -4.69 -20.51
C GLU A 31 -31.44 -4.80 -19.36
N MET A 32 -31.19 -3.70 -18.63
CA MET A 32 -30.32 -3.68 -17.44
C MET A 32 -30.81 -4.66 -16.37
N LYS A 33 -32.11 -4.66 -16.06
CA LYS A 33 -32.72 -5.58 -15.08
C LYS A 33 -32.56 -7.03 -15.51
N ALA A 34 -32.82 -7.35 -16.79
CA ALA A 34 -32.70 -8.69 -17.34
C ALA A 34 -31.24 -9.21 -17.28
N MET A 35 -30.26 -8.32 -17.49
CA MET A 35 -28.84 -8.64 -17.33
C MET A 35 -28.43 -8.81 -15.86
N GLY A 36 -29.26 -8.39 -14.90
CA GLY A 36 -29.04 -8.58 -13.48
C GLY A 36 -28.48 -7.35 -12.73
N LEU A 37 -28.47 -6.17 -13.35
CA LEU A 37 -28.17 -4.93 -12.64
C LEU A 37 -29.29 -4.62 -11.62
N ARG A 38 -28.90 -4.17 -10.43
CA ARG A 38 -29.82 -3.83 -9.33
C ARG A 38 -30.18 -2.34 -9.30
N GLY A 39 -29.60 -1.52 -10.16
CA GLY A 39 -29.88 -0.10 -10.25
C GLY A 39 -29.09 0.61 -11.35
N THR A 40 -29.24 1.93 -11.40
CA THR A 40 -28.53 2.81 -12.32
C THR A 40 -28.26 4.19 -11.70
N VAL A 41 -27.26 4.88 -12.23
CA VAL A 41 -27.00 6.30 -12.00
C VAL A 41 -27.32 7.05 -13.29
N PHE A 42 -28.40 7.84 -13.30
CA PHE A 42 -28.79 8.63 -14.47
C PHE A 42 -27.83 9.79 -14.65
N HIS A 43 -26.96 9.71 -15.67
CA HIS A 43 -25.83 10.61 -15.88
C HIS A 43 -26.02 11.41 -17.18
N PRO A 44 -26.54 12.65 -17.12
CA PRO A 44 -26.47 13.58 -18.25
C PRO A 44 -25.00 13.78 -18.65
N ARG A 45 -24.61 13.21 -19.80
CA ARG A 45 -23.23 13.17 -20.25
C ARG A 45 -23.17 13.62 -21.70
N TYR A 46 -22.65 14.82 -21.92
CA TYR A 46 -22.80 15.51 -23.21
C TYR A 46 -24.28 15.60 -23.65
N TYR A 47 -25.19 15.78 -22.68
CA TYR A 47 -26.61 15.80 -22.96
C TYR A 47 -26.95 16.99 -23.87
N PRO A 48 -27.60 16.79 -25.03
CA PRO A 48 -27.80 17.87 -26.00
C PRO A 48 -28.94 18.85 -25.63
N GLY A 49 -29.51 18.77 -24.42
CA GLY A 49 -30.60 19.63 -23.98
C GLY A 49 -31.89 19.45 -24.79
N ARG A 50 -32.29 18.20 -25.08
CA ARG A 50 -33.53 17.88 -25.80
C ARG A 50 -34.39 16.88 -25.01
N PRO A 51 -35.36 17.36 -24.20
CA PRO A 51 -35.65 18.76 -23.85
C PRO A 51 -34.54 19.43 -23.00
N ALA A 52 -34.57 20.76 -22.83
CA ALA A 52 -33.51 21.50 -22.12
C ALA A 52 -33.29 20.94 -20.70
N TYR A 53 -32.02 20.88 -20.26
CA TYR A 53 -31.65 20.40 -18.92
C TYR A 53 -32.45 21.17 -17.85
N MET A 54 -32.95 20.46 -16.83
CA MET A 54 -33.81 21.00 -15.76
C MET A 54 -35.12 21.69 -16.19
N SER A 55 -35.51 21.62 -17.47
CA SER A 55 -36.84 22.10 -17.90
C SER A 55 -37.97 21.19 -17.40
N GLY A 56 -39.20 21.72 -17.32
CA GLY A 56 -40.37 20.92 -16.94
C GLY A 56 -40.54 19.65 -17.78
N ALA A 57 -40.34 19.74 -19.10
CA ALA A 57 -40.40 18.57 -19.99
C ALA A 57 -39.29 17.54 -19.71
N TYR A 58 -38.09 17.97 -19.30
CA TYR A 58 -37.02 17.07 -18.88
C TYR A 58 -37.40 16.35 -17.57
N LEU A 59 -37.90 17.10 -16.59
CA LEU A 59 -38.30 16.61 -15.28
C LEU A 59 -39.54 15.69 -15.34
N ASP A 60 -40.47 15.93 -16.27
CA ASP A 60 -41.62 15.06 -16.52
C ASP A 60 -41.16 13.69 -17.03
N ILE A 61 -40.27 13.67 -18.04
CA ILE A 61 -39.69 12.42 -18.56
C ILE A 61 -38.90 11.70 -17.47
N LEU A 62 -38.10 12.44 -16.71
CA LEU A 62 -37.32 11.89 -15.61
C LEU A 62 -38.21 11.30 -14.51
N SER A 63 -39.32 11.96 -14.18
CA SER A 63 -40.31 11.45 -13.23
C SER A 63 -40.89 10.11 -13.68
N GLU A 64 -41.30 10.02 -14.96
CA GLU A 64 -41.86 8.79 -15.52
C GLU A 64 -40.85 7.63 -15.53
N ILE A 65 -39.58 7.89 -15.83
CA ILE A 65 -38.56 6.83 -15.86
C ILE A 65 -38.14 6.39 -14.46
N ILE A 66 -38.09 7.30 -13.48
CA ILE A 66 -37.82 6.96 -12.07
C ILE A 66 -38.93 6.05 -11.52
N LEU A 67 -40.20 6.40 -11.73
CA LEU A 67 -41.33 5.58 -11.30
C LEU A 67 -41.29 4.19 -11.95
N TYR A 68 -40.90 4.13 -13.22
CA TYR A 68 -40.76 2.86 -13.94
C TYR A 68 -39.60 2.02 -13.40
N ALA A 69 -38.45 2.61 -13.06
CA ALA A 69 -37.37 1.91 -12.36
C ALA A 69 -37.84 1.33 -11.01
N GLY A 70 -38.67 2.08 -10.27
CA GLY A 70 -39.32 1.60 -9.05
C GLY A 70 -40.20 0.37 -9.27
N GLN A 71 -40.97 0.32 -10.37
CA GLN A 71 -41.77 -0.86 -10.75
C GLN A 71 -40.90 -2.08 -11.06
N LEU A 72 -39.66 -1.88 -11.51
CA LEU A 72 -38.68 -2.93 -11.76
C LEU A 72 -37.86 -3.29 -10.51
N GLU A 73 -38.13 -2.68 -9.35
CA GLU A 73 -37.35 -2.82 -8.12
C GLU A 73 -35.86 -2.54 -8.34
N MET A 74 -35.56 -1.47 -9.06
CA MET A 74 -34.19 -0.99 -9.31
C MET A 74 -33.90 0.27 -8.50
N GLU A 75 -32.71 0.37 -7.93
CA GLU A 75 -32.23 1.65 -7.38
C GLU A 75 -32.06 2.67 -8.50
N PHE A 76 -32.47 3.91 -8.25
CA PHE A 76 -32.29 5.01 -9.19
C PHE A 76 -31.56 6.15 -8.50
N TRP A 77 -30.35 6.41 -8.96
CA TRP A 77 -29.51 7.51 -8.51
C TRP A 77 -29.51 8.60 -9.58
N ILE A 78 -29.43 9.86 -9.15
CA ILE A 78 -29.32 11.02 -10.04
C ILE A 78 -27.88 11.53 -9.98
N TYR A 79 -27.25 11.66 -11.14
CA TYR A 79 -26.00 12.40 -11.26
C TYR A 79 -26.33 13.89 -11.27
N ASP A 80 -25.67 14.68 -10.43
CA ASP A 80 -26.08 16.06 -10.11
C ASP A 80 -25.57 17.12 -11.10
N GLU A 81 -24.96 16.70 -12.20
CA GLU A 81 -24.33 17.54 -13.21
C GLU A 81 -24.64 17.06 -14.65
N ASN A 82 -24.50 17.96 -15.63
CA ASN A 82 -24.41 17.61 -17.05
C ASN A 82 -22.94 17.63 -17.49
N GLY A 83 -22.31 16.47 -17.50
CA GLY A 83 -20.86 16.33 -17.61
C GLY A 83 -20.23 16.15 -16.23
N TRP A 84 -18.95 16.46 -16.13
CA TRP A 84 -18.13 16.32 -14.93
C TRP A 84 -16.99 17.36 -14.97
N PRO A 85 -16.38 17.73 -13.84
CA PRO A 85 -16.77 17.39 -12.47
C PRO A 85 -18.04 18.13 -12.01
N SER A 86 -18.64 17.70 -10.90
CA SER A 86 -19.84 18.36 -10.34
C SER A 86 -19.51 19.75 -9.77
N GLY A 87 -20.42 20.71 -9.97
CA GLY A 87 -20.36 22.02 -9.32
C GLY A 87 -20.65 23.21 -10.25
N SER A 88 -20.76 22.99 -11.55
CA SER A 88 -21.06 24.03 -12.54
C SER A 88 -22.55 24.19 -12.84
N ALA A 89 -23.33 23.12 -12.62
CA ALA A 89 -24.74 22.98 -13.00
C ALA A 89 -24.98 23.31 -14.48
N ASP A 90 -24.34 22.58 -15.40
CA ASP A 90 -24.38 22.79 -16.85
C ASP A 90 -23.96 24.22 -17.24
N GLY A 91 -23.02 24.79 -16.47
CA GLY A 91 -22.54 26.16 -16.62
C GLY A 91 -23.41 27.26 -15.98
N HIS A 92 -24.58 26.95 -15.42
CA HIS A 92 -25.47 27.96 -14.84
C HIS A 92 -24.91 28.68 -13.61
N VAL A 93 -23.99 28.06 -12.86
CA VAL A 93 -23.28 28.74 -11.77
C VAL A 93 -22.48 29.92 -12.32
N LEU A 94 -21.74 29.72 -13.42
CA LEU A 94 -20.97 30.78 -14.06
C LEU A 94 -21.85 31.85 -14.72
N GLU A 95 -23.01 31.48 -15.24
CA GLU A 95 -23.98 32.45 -15.75
C GLU A 95 -24.52 33.36 -14.63
N HIS A 96 -24.77 32.80 -13.44
CA HIS A 96 -25.24 33.55 -12.27
C HIS A 96 -24.14 34.38 -11.62
N PHE A 97 -22.91 33.85 -11.61
CA PHE A 97 -21.71 34.47 -11.03
C PHE A 97 -20.64 34.72 -12.10
N PRO A 98 -20.85 35.67 -13.03
CA PRO A 98 -19.95 35.90 -14.17
C PRO A 98 -18.55 36.40 -13.75
N ASP A 99 -18.43 36.92 -12.53
CA ASP A 99 -17.16 37.39 -11.96
C ASP A 99 -16.39 36.27 -11.23
N SER A 100 -16.92 35.03 -11.19
CA SER A 100 -16.26 33.90 -10.53
C SER A 100 -14.91 33.57 -11.14
N ARG A 101 -13.96 33.24 -10.26
CA ARG A 101 -12.58 32.90 -10.62
C ARG A 101 -12.04 31.78 -9.74
N CYS A 102 -11.25 30.93 -10.37
CA CYS A 102 -10.34 29.99 -9.72
C CYS A 102 -8.99 30.68 -9.59
N GLU A 103 -8.45 30.76 -8.37
CA GLU A 103 -7.19 31.44 -8.07
C GLU A 103 -6.21 30.49 -7.36
N TRP A 104 -4.93 30.63 -7.67
CA TRP A 104 -3.86 29.80 -7.11
C TRP A 104 -2.55 30.58 -6.99
N LEU A 105 -1.73 30.16 -6.04
CA LEU A 105 -0.35 30.61 -5.89
C LEU A 105 0.55 29.78 -6.82
N ASN A 106 1.54 30.42 -7.43
CA ASN A 106 2.56 29.77 -8.26
C ASN A 106 3.95 30.32 -7.90
N TYR A 107 4.98 29.48 -7.93
CA TYR A 107 6.36 29.89 -7.65
C TYR A 107 7.17 30.00 -8.94
N ARG A 108 7.56 31.23 -9.30
CA ARG A 108 8.30 31.52 -10.54
C ARG A 108 9.42 32.50 -10.28
N ASN A 109 10.60 32.22 -10.82
CA ASN A 109 11.76 33.10 -10.78
C ASN A 109 12.13 33.59 -9.35
N GLY A 110 11.90 32.75 -8.33
CA GLY A 110 12.21 33.07 -6.93
C GLY A 110 11.12 33.82 -6.16
N GLU A 111 9.98 34.11 -6.79
CA GLU A 111 8.84 34.81 -6.18
C GLU A 111 7.54 33.98 -6.28
N VAL A 112 6.65 34.18 -5.31
CA VAL A 112 5.29 33.61 -5.36
C VAL A 112 4.34 34.65 -5.95
N VAL A 113 3.60 34.25 -6.99
CA VAL A 113 2.62 35.07 -7.69
C VAL A 113 1.22 34.48 -7.56
N LEU A 114 0.21 35.34 -7.49
CA LEU A 114 -1.19 34.94 -7.57
C LEU A 114 -1.62 34.94 -9.05
N GLU A 115 -2.11 33.81 -9.51
CA GLU A 115 -2.66 33.61 -10.85
C GLU A 115 -4.13 33.17 -10.74
N GLY A 116 -4.87 33.27 -11.83
CA GLY A 116 -6.25 32.80 -11.85
C GLY A 116 -6.87 32.78 -13.24
N LYS A 117 -7.97 32.04 -13.36
CA LYS A 117 -8.81 31.95 -14.56
C LYS A 117 -10.28 32.10 -14.19
N ALA A 118 -11.11 32.48 -15.16
CA ALA A 118 -12.57 32.40 -14.99
C ALA A 118 -12.98 30.91 -14.89
N GLY A 119 -13.86 30.61 -13.93
CA GLY A 119 -14.31 29.25 -13.61
C GLY A 119 -15.18 29.26 -12.36
N PHE A 120 -16.06 28.28 -12.19
CA PHE A 120 -16.78 28.11 -10.92
C PHE A 120 -15.77 27.70 -9.84
N ASN A 121 -16.00 28.09 -8.59
CA ASN A 121 -15.04 27.88 -7.53
C ASN A 121 -15.68 27.16 -6.34
N THR A 122 -15.27 25.93 -6.07
CA THR A 122 -15.80 25.12 -4.95
C THR A 122 -15.52 25.70 -3.56
N PHE A 123 -14.61 26.67 -3.42
CA PHE A 123 -14.43 27.42 -2.17
C PHE A 123 -15.49 28.50 -1.93
N ARG A 124 -16.25 28.89 -2.97
CA ARG A 124 -17.25 29.95 -2.87
C ARG A 124 -18.60 29.39 -2.43
N ARG A 125 -18.91 29.60 -1.15
CA ARG A 125 -20.13 29.10 -0.49
C ARG A 125 -21.42 29.60 -1.15
N ASP A 126 -21.42 30.83 -1.68
CA ASP A 126 -22.55 31.40 -2.41
C ASP A 126 -22.80 30.69 -3.74
N GLU A 127 -21.72 30.37 -4.48
CA GLU A 127 -21.79 29.59 -5.71
C GLU A 127 -22.27 28.16 -5.45
N MET A 128 -21.73 27.49 -4.43
CA MET A 128 -22.13 26.13 -4.09
C MET A 128 -23.55 26.06 -3.51
N ALA A 129 -24.01 27.09 -2.80
CA ALA A 129 -25.41 27.20 -2.40
C ALA A 129 -26.34 27.33 -3.62
N TYR A 130 -25.96 28.12 -4.62
CA TYR A 130 -26.72 28.23 -5.86
C TYR A 130 -26.69 26.94 -6.69
N PHE A 131 -25.56 26.22 -6.71
CA PHE A 131 -25.48 24.88 -7.30
C PHE A 131 -26.54 23.95 -6.69
N ILE A 132 -26.61 23.88 -5.35
CA ILE A 132 -27.63 23.09 -4.64
C ILE A 132 -29.05 23.57 -4.97
N GLU A 133 -29.28 24.89 -5.02
CA GLU A 133 -30.58 25.45 -5.37
C GLU A 133 -31.02 25.05 -6.79
N TYR A 134 -30.10 25.14 -7.76
CA TYR A 134 -30.39 24.87 -9.16
C TYR A 134 -30.60 23.38 -9.42
N THR A 135 -29.73 22.52 -8.87
CA THR A 135 -29.74 21.08 -9.17
C THR A 135 -30.63 20.31 -8.22
N TYR A 136 -30.25 20.19 -6.95
CA TYR A 136 -30.94 19.38 -5.94
C TYR A 136 -32.37 19.86 -5.69
N ASP A 137 -32.51 21.16 -5.42
CA ASP A 137 -33.81 21.78 -5.25
C ASP A 137 -34.60 21.74 -6.57
N GLY A 138 -33.95 21.97 -7.72
CA GLY A 138 -34.54 21.82 -9.05
C GLY A 138 -35.20 20.44 -9.25
N TYR A 139 -34.47 19.35 -8.97
CA TYR A 139 -35.00 17.99 -9.00
C TYR A 139 -36.14 17.81 -7.99
N ARG A 140 -35.98 18.26 -6.74
CA ARG A 140 -37.01 18.11 -5.69
C ARG A 140 -38.30 18.87 -6.01
N LYS A 141 -38.21 20.08 -6.58
CA LYS A 141 -39.39 20.90 -6.95
C LYS A 141 -40.00 20.46 -8.27
N GLY A 142 -39.17 19.93 -9.16
CA GLY A 142 -39.51 19.62 -10.55
C GLY A 142 -40.05 18.21 -10.78
N LEU A 143 -39.56 17.22 -10.04
CA LEU A 143 -40.07 15.85 -10.11
C LEU A 143 -41.43 15.74 -9.41
N SER A 144 -42.27 14.81 -9.86
CA SER A 144 -43.45 14.41 -9.09
C SER A 144 -43.06 13.88 -7.70
N GLU A 145 -43.93 14.05 -6.71
CA GLU A 145 -43.66 13.63 -5.33
C GLU A 145 -43.38 12.13 -5.24
N GLU A 146 -44.14 11.32 -5.96
CA GLU A 146 -43.96 9.87 -6.03
C GLU A 146 -42.64 9.49 -6.70
N ALA A 147 -42.26 10.18 -7.79
CA ALA A 147 -40.98 9.93 -8.45
C ALA A 147 -39.81 10.31 -7.54
N PHE A 148 -39.86 11.51 -6.93
CA PHE A 148 -38.82 11.94 -6.01
C PHE A 148 -38.69 10.96 -4.83
N ALA A 149 -39.80 10.43 -4.30
CA ALA A 149 -39.77 9.40 -3.25
C ALA A 149 -38.98 8.13 -3.67
N CYS A 150 -39.08 7.73 -4.95
CA CYS A 150 -38.33 6.59 -5.51
C CYS A 150 -36.84 6.87 -5.80
N VAL A 151 -36.39 8.13 -5.79
CA VAL A 151 -34.95 8.44 -5.92
C VAL A 151 -34.20 7.92 -4.70
N THR A 152 -33.19 7.09 -4.94
CA THR A 152 -32.31 6.54 -3.90
C THR A 152 -31.40 7.63 -3.32
N GLY A 153 -30.77 8.42 -4.19
CA GLY A 153 -29.78 9.41 -3.81
C GLY A 153 -29.15 10.11 -4.99
N PHE A 154 -28.18 10.97 -4.69
CA PHE A 154 -27.45 11.79 -5.65
C PHE A 154 -25.97 11.40 -5.69
N PHE A 155 -25.38 11.49 -6.87
CA PHE A 155 -23.97 11.23 -7.14
C PHE A 155 -23.28 12.53 -7.58
N SER A 156 -22.18 12.90 -6.91
CA SER A 156 -21.26 13.95 -7.37
C SER A 156 -19.91 13.36 -7.73
N ASP A 157 -19.30 13.89 -8.79
CA ASP A 157 -18.10 13.36 -9.42
C ASP A 157 -16.92 14.33 -9.32
N GLU A 158 -15.75 13.80 -8.96
CA GLU A 158 -14.44 14.47 -8.92
C GLU A 158 -14.43 15.91 -8.36
N VAL A 159 -15.23 16.19 -7.32
CA VAL A 159 -15.32 17.54 -6.75
C VAL A 159 -14.07 17.87 -5.94
N GLY A 160 -13.12 18.53 -6.57
CA GLY A 160 -11.87 18.94 -5.95
C GLY A 160 -11.78 20.43 -5.62
N PHE A 161 -10.57 20.86 -5.29
CA PHE A 161 -10.24 22.28 -5.19
C PHE A 161 -10.53 23.03 -6.49
N LEU A 162 -11.07 24.24 -6.33
CA LEU A 162 -11.41 25.15 -7.43
C LEU A 162 -12.45 24.54 -8.38
N ASP A 163 -12.04 24.12 -9.58
CA ASP A 163 -12.89 23.51 -10.60
C ASP A 163 -12.59 22.02 -10.81
N GLY A 164 -11.90 21.37 -9.86
CA GLY A 164 -11.61 19.93 -9.87
C GLY A 164 -10.40 19.51 -10.72
N HIS A 165 -9.79 20.43 -11.49
CA HIS A 165 -8.71 20.08 -12.43
C HIS A 165 -7.27 20.07 -11.84
N GLY A 166 -7.11 20.02 -10.51
CA GLY A 166 -5.82 19.76 -9.86
C GLY A 166 -4.67 20.70 -10.27
N VAL A 167 -4.69 21.96 -9.80
CA VAL A 167 -3.66 22.96 -10.15
C VAL A 167 -2.23 22.56 -9.74
N SER A 168 -2.06 21.76 -8.69
CA SER A 168 -0.73 21.25 -8.30
C SER A 168 -0.18 20.28 -9.34
N VAL A 169 -1.00 19.34 -9.82
CA VAL A 169 -0.59 18.35 -10.83
C VAL A 169 -0.33 19.02 -12.19
N SER A 170 -1.19 19.94 -12.62
CA SER A 170 -1.08 20.55 -13.95
C SER A 170 0.02 21.60 -14.07
N MET A 171 0.37 22.31 -13.00
CA MET A 171 1.24 23.48 -13.08
C MET A 171 2.07 23.79 -11.82
N GLY A 172 2.13 22.87 -10.86
CA GLY A 172 2.87 23.08 -9.61
C GLY A 172 2.31 24.22 -8.76
N GLY A 173 1.02 24.56 -8.95
CA GLY A 173 0.35 25.62 -8.20
C GLY A 173 -0.29 25.10 -6.91
N ILE A 174 -0.67 26.01 -6.01
CA ILE A 174 -1.46 25.68 -4.81
C ILE A 174 -2.72 26.53 -4.80
N PRO A 175 -3.92 25.95 -4.60
CA PRO A 175 -5.18 26.71 -4.56
C PRO A 175 -5.14 27.85 -3.53
N TRP A 176 -5.86 28.93 -3.82
CA TRP A 176 -5.96 30.09 -2.94
C TRP A 176 -7.36 30.69 -2.96
N CYS A 177 -7.80 31.19 -1.80
CA CYS A 177 -8.98 32.04 -1.70
C CYS A 177 -8.84 33.01 -0.51
N PRO A 178 -9.64 34.10 -0.49
CA PRO A 178 -9.63 35.06 0.62
C PRO A 178 -9.94 34.44 1.98
N GLU A 179 -10.86 33.46 2.06
CA GLU A 179 -11.21 32.77 3.31
C GLU A 179 -10.01 32.02 3.88
N ALA A 180 -9.19 31.38 3.02
CA ALA A 180 -7.99 30.69 3.47
C ALA A 180 -6.95 31.62 4.09
N GLU A 181 -6.75 32.83 3.53
CA GLU A 181 -5.87 33.86 4.09
C GLU A 181 -6.38 34.34 5.47
N GLU A 182 -7.69 34.54 5.62
CA GLU A 182 -8.30 34.94 6.89
C GLU A 182 -8.14 33.87 7.97
N VAL A 183 -8.52 32.62 7.66
CA VAL A 183 -8.45 31.49 8.60
C VAL A 183 -6.99 31.24 9.01
N TYR A 184 -6.05 31.32 8.07
CA TYR A 184 -4.62 31.23 8.39
C TYR A 184 -4.18 32.32 9.36
N GLY A 185 -4.60 33.56 9.11
CA GLY A 185 -4.33 34.70 9.99
C GLY A 185 -4.82 34.51 11.42
N GLN A 186 -6.01 33.92 11.58
CA GLN A 186 -6.59 33.59 12.88
C GLN A 186 -5.82 32.46 13.59
N LEU A 187 -5.45 31.41 12.86
CA LEU A 187 -4.75 30.24 13.42
C LEU A 187 -3.29 30.51 13.78
N ARG A 188 -2.58 31.32 12.99
CA ARG A 188 -1.13 31.53 13.11
C ARG A 188 -0.75 32.90 13.68
N GLY A 189 -1.70 33.82 13.81
CA GLY A 189 -1.45 35.18 14.31
C GLY A 189 -0.60 36.05 13.39
N ARG A 190 -0.45 35.68 12.11
CA ARG A 190 0.33 36.39 11.08
C ARG A 190 -0.29 36.18 9.70
N LYS A 191 0.04 37.03 8.72
CA LYS A 191 -0.52 36.95 7.36
C LYS A 191 0.11 35.78 6.60
N LEU A 192 -0.71 35.03 5.86
CA LEU A 192 -0.22 33.94 5.01
C LEU A 192 0.72 34.47 3.93
N ARG A 193 0.50 35.70 3.44
CA ARG A 193 1.42 36.36 2.49
C ARG A 193 2.88 36.41 2.95
N ASP A 194 3.11 36.51 4.26
CA ASP A 194 4.47 36.52 4.82
C ASP A 194 5.12 35.12 4.79
N ASP A 195 4.33 34.07 4.59
CA ASP A 195 4.73 32.66 4.54
C ASP A 195 4.58 31.99 3.17
N TRP A 196 4.08 32.70 2.14
CA TRP A 196 3.82 32.12 0.81
C TRP A 196 4.99 31.29 0.28
N LYS A 197 6.22 31.76 0.47
CA LYS A 197 7.41 31.06 -0.01
C LYS A 197 7.59 29.68 0.63
N LEU A 198 7.20 29.50 1.90
CA LEU A 198 7.33 28.23 2.62
C LEU A 198 6.37 27.15 2.10
N LEU A 199 5.33 27.53 1.34
CA LEU A 199 4.48 26.57 0.64
C LEU A 199 5.19 25.88 -0.55
N PHE A 200 6.28 26.48 -1.06
CA PHE A 200 6.99 26.00 -2.26
C PHE A 200 8.46 25.67 -2.01
N THR A 201 9.06 26.15 -0.92
CA THR A 201 10.48 25.92 -0.62
C THR A 201 10.69 25.55 0.83
N GLU A 202 11.67 24.71 1.10
CA GLU A 202 12.10 24.37 2.45
C GLU A 202 12.78 25.56 3.13
N GLY A 203 12.38 25.83 4.37
CA GLY A 203 12.88 26.91 5.21
C GLY A 203 12.36 26.76 6.64
N GLU A 204 12.82 27.55 7.60
CA GLU A 204 12.39 27.40 8.99
C GLU A 204 10.85 27.48 9.14
N GLY A 205 10.25 26.43 9.70
CA GLY A 205 8.80 26.33 9.95
C GLY A 205 7.93 25.95 8.74
N TYR A 206 8.52 25.52 7.63
CA TYR A 206 7.76 25.21 6.40
C TYR A 206 6.76 24.06 6.57
N GLU A 207 7.13 23.03 7.35
CA GLU A 207 6.31 21.84 7.61
C GLU A 207 4.97 22.24 8.24
N GLU A 208 5.01 23.09 9.28
CA GLU A 208 3.81 23.56 9.95
C GLU A 208 2.99 24.51 9.08
N VAL A 209 3.62 25.31 8.21
CA VAL A 209 2.91 26.19 7.28
C VAL A 209 2.15 25.37 6.25
N ARG A 210 2.81 24.40 5.61
CA ARG A 210 2.20 23.51 4.61
C ARG A 210 1.07 22.71 5.22
N LEU A 211 1.31 22.07 6.36
CA LEU A 211 0.31 21.32 7.11
C LEU A 211 -0.93 22.17 7.43
N ALA A 212 -0.73 23.37 8.00
CA ALA A 212 -1.83 24.26 8.33
C ALA A 212 -2.62 24.68 7.08
N TYR A 213 -1.93 24.98 5.98
CA TYR A 213 -2.59 25.46 4.77
C TYR A 213 -3.41 24.36 4.07
N TRP A 214 -2.87 23.15 3.91
CA TRP A 214 -3.62 22.02 3.36
C TRP A 214 -4.84 21.66 4.21
N LYS A 215 -4.70 21.72 5.54
CA LYS A 215 -5.83 21.56 6.47
C LYS A 215 -6.93 22.60 6.21
N ILE A 216 -6.56 23.88 6.06
CA ILE A 216 -7.52 24.98 5.82
C ILE A 216 -8.27 24.76 4.50
N LEU A 217 -7.55 24.48 3.40
CA LEU A 217 -8.17 24.26 2.10
C LEU A 217 -9.15 23.08 2.13
N GLY A 218 -8.75 21.96 2.75
CA GLY A 218 -9.61 20.79 2.91
C GLY A 218 -10.86 21.07 3.75
N ASP A 219 -10.73 21.85 4.83
CA ASP A 219 -11.87 22.25 5.67
C ASP A 219 -12.86 23.16 4.90
N ILE A 220 -12.35 24.11 4.11
CA ILE A 220 -13.19 25.00 3.29
C ILE A 220 -13.96 24.19 2.25
N LEU A 221 -13.30 23.29 1.50
CA LEU A 221 -13.96 22.43 0.51
C LEU A 221 -15.07 21.58 1.17
N SER A 222 -14.76 20.96 2.30
CA SER A 222 -15.68 20.12 3.07
C SER A 222 -16.93 20.90 3.51
N ASP A 223 -16.74 22.10 4.05
CA ASP A 223 -17.83 22.95 4.55
C ASP A 223 -18.58 23.73 3.44
N ALA A 224 -17.98 23.93 2.26
CA ALA A 224 -18.61 24.63 1.15
C ALA A 224 -19.43 23.70 0.23
N PHE A 225 -18.99 22.45 0.05
CA PHE A 225 -19.63 21.51 -0.87
C PHE A 225 -20.19 20.26 -0.19
N TYR A 226 -19.32 19.39 0.33
CA TYR A 226 -19.69 18.04 0.77
C TYR A 226 -20.74 18.02 1.87
N LYS A 227 -20.53 18.82 2.92
CA LYS A 227 -21.42 18.87 4.07
C LYS A 227 -22.78 19.50 3.75
N PRO A 228 -22.88 20.68 3.08
CA PRO A 228 -24.17 21.22 2.65
C PRO A 228 -24.98 20.27 1.76
N VAL A 229 -24.34 19.61 0.79
CA VAL A 229 -25.01 18.63 -0.09
C VAL A 229 -25.53 17.44 0.71
N ASN A 230 -24.71 16.86 1.60
CA ASN A 230 -25.15 15.74 2.43
C ASN A 230 -26.32 16.14 3.33
N GLN A 231 -26.24 17.32 3.98
CA GLN A 231 -27.31 17.85 4.84
C GLN A 231 -28.62 18.04 4.06
N TRP A 232 -28.55 18.56 2.84
CA TRP A 232 -29.71 18.68 1.97
C TRP A 232 -30.31 17.30 1.66
N CYS A 233 -29.48 16.32 1.31
CA CYS A 233 -29.93 14.96 1.02
C CYS A 233 -30.60 14.31 2.24
N GLU A 234 -29.97 14.38 3.41
CA GLU A 234 -30.52 13.82 4.65
C GLU A 234 -31.86 14.46 5.04
N ALA A 235 -31.96 15.79 4.92
CA ALA A 235 -33.20 16.52 5.20
C ALA A 235 -34.37 16.09 4.30
N HIS A 236 -34.08 15.54 3.12
CA HIS A 236 -35.08 15.05 2.16
C HIS A 236 -35.16 13.52 2.08
N GLY A 237 -34.53 12.80 3.02
CA GLY A 237 -34.56 11.34 3.07
C GLY A 237 -33.84 10.67 1.89
N LYS A 238 -32.80 11.32 1.36
CA LYS A 238 -31.98 10.87 0.24
C LYS A 238 -30.57 10.51 0.69
N ARG A 239 -29.93 9.62 -0.07
CA ARG A 239 -28.51 9.33 0.10
C ARG A 239 -27.66 10.26 -0.73
N TYR A 240 -26.45 10.51 -0.27
CA TYR A 240 -25.45 11.26 -1.01
C TYR A 240 -24.19 10.40 -1.15
N THR A 241 -23.77 10.23 -2.39
CA THR A 241 -22.53 9.56 -2.73
C THR A 241 -21.65 10.51 -3.53
N ALA A 242 -20.36 10.49 -3.23
CA ALA A 242 -19.37 11.24 -3.96
C ALA A 242 -18.01 10.59 -3.76
N HIS A 243 -17.17 10.72 -4.77
CA HIS A 243 -15.75 10.41 -4.68
C HIS A 243 -14.94 11.68 -4.94
N LEU A 244 -13.63 11.53 -4.86
CA LEU A 244 -12.68 12.59 -5.08
C LEU A 244 -11.87 12.26 -6.32
N LYS A 245 -10.84 13.07 -6.56
CA LYS A 245 -9.76 12.70 -7.46
C LYS A 245 -8.51 12.42 -6.62
N GLY A 246 -7.75 11.41 -7.03
CA GLY A 246 -6.44 11.09 -6.48
C GLY A 246 -6.45 10.26 -5.21
N GLU A 247 -7.51 9.49 -4.99
CA GLU A 247 -7.69 8.63 -3.80
C GLU A 247 -6.64 7.52 -3.69
N GLU A 248 -5.98 7.15 -4.80
CA GLU A 248 -5.11 5.98 -4.91
C GLU A 248 -3.91 6.03 -3.96
N THR A 249 -3.44 7.24 -3.61
CA THR A 249 -2.28 7.44 -2.73
C THR A 249 -2.45 8.67 -1.82
N LEU A 250 -1.75 8.70 -0.68
CA LEU A 250 -1.73 9.87 0.22
C LEU A 250 -1.15 11.11 -0.46
N PHE A 251 -0.14 10.93 -1.31
CA PHE A 251 0.48 12.02 -2.04
C PHE A 251 -0.48 12.65 -3.05
N PHE A 252 -1.17 11.84 -3.85
CA PHE A 252 -2.04 12.37 -4.92
C PHE A 252 -3.25 13.12 -4.34
N GLN A 253 -3.94 12.58 -3.33
CA GLN A 253 -5.12 13.22 -2.75
C GLN A 253 -4.87 14.64 -2.20
N THR A 254 -3.65 14.92 -1.74
CA THR A 254 -3.27 16.22 -1.16
C THR A 254 -3.46 17.34 -2.20
N SER A 255 -3.08 17.06 -3.45
CA SER A 255 -3.19 18.01 -4.57
C SER A 255 -4.63 18.37 -4.94
N CYS A 256 -5.55 17.44 -4.75
CA CYS A 256 -6.92 17.53 -5.27
C CYS A 256 -7.91 17.99 -4.22
N SER A 257 -7.71 17.64 -2.95
CA SER A 257 -8.70 17.85 -1.89
C SER A 257 -8.11 18.16 -0.51
N GLY A 258 -6.79 18.12 -0.37
CA GLY A 258 -6.07 18.28 0.89
C GLY A 258 -6.21 17.04 1.78
N SER A 259 -7.45 16.63 2.07
CA SER A 259 -7.76 15.44 2.86
C SER A 259 -9.02 14.74 2.37
N LEU A 260 -8.87 13.55 1.80
CA LEU A 260 -10.00 12.67 1.46
C LEU A 260 -10.82 12.35 2.71
N TYR A 261 -10.15 12.08 3.83
CA TYR A 261 -10.79 11.71 5.09
C TYR A 261 -11.74 12.79 5.59
N GLN A 262 -11.31 14.07 5.58
CA GLN A 262 -12.12 15.17 6.10
C GLN A 262 -13.29 15.57 5.20
N ASN A 263 -13.16 15.34 3.89
CA ASN A 263 -14.24 15.55 2.93
C ASN A 263 -15.26 14.41 3.00
N LEU A 264 -14.82 13.16 2.82
CA LEU A 264 -15.72 12.01 2.72
C LEU A 264 -16.31 11.55 4.07
N LYS A 265 -15.76 11.94 5.22
CA LYS A 265 -16.43 11.69 6.53
C LYS A 265 -17.78 12.40 6.65
N GLN A 266 -18.02 13.46 5.86
CA GLN A 266 -19.24 14.26 5.93
C GLN A 266 -20.44 13.60 5.23
N ILE A 267 -20.22 12.52 4.46
CA ILE A 267 -21.23 11.98 3.55
C ILE A 267 -21.65 10.57 3.93
N ASN A 268 -22.91 10.23 3.65
CA ASN A 268 -23.48 8.97 4.12
C ASN A 268 -23.18 7.75 3.23
N VAL A 269 -22.75 7.92 1.97
CA VAL A 269 -22.26 6.84 1.09
C VAL A 269 -20.95 7.28 0.43
N PRO A 270 -19.79 7.24 1.13
CA PRO A 270 -18.52 7.59 0.52
C PRO A 270 -18.17 6.65 -0.64
N ALA A 271 -17.57 7.21 -1.69
CA ALA A 271 -17.20 6.48 -2.89
C ALA A 271 -15.75 6.71 -3.31
N VAL A 272 -15.24 5.82 -4.17
CA VAL A 272 -13.95 5.96 -4.86
C VAL A 272 -14.15 5.89 -6.37
N ASP A 273 -13.23 6.49 -7.11
CA ASP A 273 -13.04 6.19 -8.52
C ASP A 273 -12.05 5.03 -8.71
N ALA A 274 -12.47 3.95 -9.36
CA ALA A 274 -11.69 2.76 -9.63
C ALA A 274 -11.67 2.48 -11.15
N LEU A 275 -10.78 3.20 -11.83
CA LEU A 275 -10.64 3.15 -13.29
C LEU A 275 -9.76 1.97 -13.76
N GLU A 276 -9.62 1.87 -15.08
CA GLU A 276 -8.79 0.88 -15.79
C GLU A 276 -9.31 -0.56 -15.70
N ARG A 277 -8.55 -1.52 -16.24
CA ARG A 277 -8.98 -2.92 -16.40
C ARG A 277 -8.64 -3.81 -15.22
N TYR A 278 -7.55 -3.53 -14.53
CA TYR A 278 -6.98 -4.43 -13.53
C TYR A 278 -7.11 -3.82 -12.13
N PRO A 279 -7.33 -4.64 -11.09
CA PRO A 279 -7.37 -4.18 -9.71
C PRO A 279 -6.21 -3.25 -9.34
N GLY A 280 -6.53 -2.18 -8.62
CA GLY A 280 -5.53 -1.28 -8.01
C GLY A 280 -5.05 -1.79 -6.65
N ASN A 281 -4.51 -0.87 -5.85
CA ASN A 281 -4.13 -1.17 -4.47
C ASN A 281 -5.36 -1.31 -3.54
N HIS A 282 -5.18 -1.91 -2.38
CA HIS A 282 -6.21 -2.15 -1.36
C HIS A 282 -6.35 -0.99 -0.36
N TYR A 283 -5.57 0.08 -0.48
CA TYR A 283 -5.66 1.23 0.41
C TYR A 283 -6.91 2.07 0.11
N TYR A 284 -7.03 2.61 -1.11
CA TYR A 284 -8.08 3.60 -1.40
C TYR A 284 -9.52 3.07 -1.30
N PRO A 285 -9.90 1.87 -1.82
CA PRO A 285 -11.26 1.37 -1.60
C PRO A 285 -11.50 1.03 -0.12
N ARG A 286 -10.45 0.67 0.63
CA ARG A 286 -10.55 0.43 2.07
C ARG A 286 -10.85 1.72 2.82
N THR A 287 -10.27 2.84 2.42
CA THR A 287 -10.50 4.14 3.06
C THR A 287 -11.99 4.49 3.11
N VAL A 288 -12.71 4.40 1.99
CA VAL A 288 -14.15 4.74 1.97
C VAL A 288 -15.02 3.71 2.69
N SER A 289 -14.68 2.42 2.60
CA SER A 289 -15.38 1.40 3.39
C SER A 289 -15.17 1.60 4.90
N SER A 290 -14.00 2.10 5.31
CA SER A 290 -13.67 2.42 6.71
C SER A 290 -14.47 3.63 7.19
N LEU A 291 -14.45 4.72 6.43
CA LEU A 291 -15.22 5.94 6.73
C LEU A 291 -16.73 5.65 6.84
N SER A 292 -17.28 4.85 5.93
CA SER A 292 -18.71 4.49 5.98
C SER A 292 -19.08 3.70 7.24
N ARG A 293 -18.17 2.86 7.76
CA ARG A 293 -18.37 2.09 8.99
C ARG A 293 -18.17 2.93 10.24
N GLN A 294 -17.22 3.86 10.21
CA GLN A 294 -16.92 4.77 11.32
C GLN A 294 -18.05 5.79 11.49
N PHE A 295 -18.47 6.45 10.41
CA PHE A 295 -19.33 7.64 10.48
C PHE A 295 -20.75 7.46 9.91
N SER A 296 -21.03 6.40 9.14
CA SER A 296 -22.32 6.19 8.47
C SER A 296 -22.95 4.82 8.80
N ASP A 297 -23.72 4.23 7.88
CA ASP A 297 -24.40 2.93 8.00
C ASP A 297 -23.66 1.77 7.30
N GLY A 298 -22.41 2.02 6.90
CA GLY A 298 -21.54 1.06 6.22
C GLY A 298 -21.79 0.89 4.72
N ARG A 299 -22.67 1.69 4.08
CA ARG A 299 -22.77 1.73 2.62
C ARG A 299 -21.65 2.57 2.02
N CYS A 300 -21.08 2.09 0.93
CA CYS A 300 -20.06 2.79 0.15
C CYS A 300 -20.13 2.36 -1.32
N MET A 301 -19.64 3.20 -2.22
CA MET A 301 -19.74 2.99 -3.65
C MET A 301 -18.36 3.00 -4.33
N ALA A 302 -18.25 2.40 -5.50
CA ALA A 302 -17.16 2.66 -6.43
C ALA A 302 -17.73 2.94 -7.82
N GLU A 303 -17.25 3.99 -8.47
CA GLU A 303 -17.21 4.04 -9.93
C GLU A 303 -16.16 3.03 -10.39
N ALA A 304 -16.48 2.21 -11.40
CA ALA A 304 -15.63 1.08 -11.75
C ALA A 304 -15.46 0.88 -13.26
N LEU A 305 -14.25 0.46 -13.64
CA LEU A 305 -13.89 -0.01 -14.99
C LEU A 305 -13.97 1.06 -16.10
N GLY A 306 -13.99 2.34 -15.73
CA GLY A 306 -13.87 3.43 -16.70
C GLY A 306 -12.54 3.34 -17.44
N GLY A 307 -12.56 3.43 -18.77
CA GLY A 307 -11.35 3.29 -19.57
C GLY A 307 -10.72 1.89 -19.62
N SER A 308 -11.40 0.83 -19.12
CA SER A 308 -10.85 -0.54 -19.16
C SER A 308 -10.66 -1.09 -20.59
N GLY A 309 -11.27 -0.44 -21.59
CA GLY A 309 -11.19 -0.77 -23.01
C GLY A 309 -12.00 -2.00 -23.43
N TRP A 310 -12.16 -2.17 -24.75
CA TRP A 310 -12.99 -3.20 -25.39
C TRP A 310 -12.49 -4.65 -25.23
N GLY A 311 -11.32 -4.85 -24.62
CA GLY A 311 -10.75 -6.16 -24.32
C GLY A 311 -11.18 -6.75 -22.96
N LEU A 312 -12.04 -6.06 -22.21
CA LEU A 312 -12.54 -6.50 -20.91
C LEU A 312 -13.24 -7.87 -21.02
N SER A 313 -12.66 -8.90 -20.40
CA SER A 313 -13.24 -10.25 -20.37
C SER A 313 -14.16 -10.47 -19.14
N PRO A 314 -14.98 -11.53 -19.12
CA PRO A 314 -15.74 -11.90 -17.92
C PRO A 314 -14.84 -12.14 -16.70
N ALA A 315 -13.66 -12.74 -16.89
CA ALA A 315 -12.72 -13.02 -15.81
C ALA A 315 -12.12 -11.73 -15.24
N ASP A 316 -11.81 -10.76 -16.09
CA ASP A 316 -11.33 -9.44 -15.64
C ASP A 316 -12.38 -8.75 -14.77
N LEU A 317 -13.65 -8.71 -15.22
CA LEU A 317 -14.74 -8.13 -14.43
C LEU A 317 -14.94 -8.86 -13.10
N GLU A 318 -14.91 -10.19 -13.10
CA GLU A 318 -15.04 -10.97 -11.87
C GLU A 318 -13.92 -10.64 -10.88
N ASN A 319 -12.67 -10.63 -11.33
CA ASN A 319 -11.52 -10.28 -10.49
C ASN A 319 -11.61 -8.85 -9.96
N TYR A 320 -12.10 -7.91 -10.77
CA TYR A 320 -12.25 -6.51 -10.39
C TYR A 320 -13.34 -6.32 -9.32
N VAL A 321 -14.49 -6.95 -9.51
CA VAL A 321 -15.58 -6.92 -8.51
C VAL A 321 -15.15 -7.64 -7.23
N ASP A 322 -14.42 -8.75 -7.33
CA ASP A 322 -13.88 -9.46 -6.17
C ASP A 322 -12.98 -8.55 -5.33
N TRP A 323 -12.04 -7.84 -5.96
CA TRP A 323 -11.15 -6.89 -5.29
C TRP A 323 -11.90 -5.75 -4.56
N LEU A 324 -12.88 -5.12 -5.21
CA LEU A 324 -13.70 -4.07 -4.59
C LEU A 324 -14.56 -4.63 -3.44
N ALA A 325 -15.17 -5.79 -3.63
CA ALA A 325 -15.98 -6.46 -2.63
C ALA A 325 -15.16 -6.91 -1.41
N GLU A 326 -13.94 -7.42 -1.62
CA GLU A 326 -12.97 -7.75 -0.57
C GLU A 326 -12.54 -6.51 0.20
N SER A 327 -12.43 -5.38 -0.50
CA SER A 327 -12.17 -4.05 0.08
C SER A 327 -13.35 -3.53 0.92
N GLY A 328 -14.54 -4.11 0.76
CA GLY A 328 -15.76 -3.79 1.50
C GLY A 328 -16.73 -2.88 0.77
N ILE A 329 -16.51 -2.62 -0.52
CA ILE A 329 -17.43 -1.87 -1.36
C ILE A 329 -18.68 -2.70 -1.61
N ASP A 330 -19.85 -2.15 -1.26
CA ASP A 330 -21.13 -2.84 -1.43
C ASP A 330 -21.90 -2.42 -2.69
N THR A 331 -21.56 -1.28 -3.27
CA THR A 331 -22.22 -0.74 -4.45
C THR A 331 -21.19 -0.42 -5.53
N ILE A 332 -21.27 -1.07 -6.69
CA ILE A 332 -20.32 -0.89 -7.81
C ILE A 332 -21.10 -0.37 -9.01
N ALA A 333 -20.78 0.83 -9.47
CA ALA A 333 -21.38 1.45 -10.64
C ALA A 333 -20.40 1.34 -11.83
N PHE A 334 -20.71 0.46 -12.78
CA PHE A 334 -19.87 0.30 -13.97
C PHE A 334 -19.95 1.53 -14.87
N HIS A 335 -18.78 2.07 -15.23
CA HIS A 335 -18.60 3.10 -16.24
C HIS A 335 -18.45 2.44 -17.63
N LEU A 336 -19.41 2.48 -18.52
CA LEU A 336 -20.75 3.06 -18.39
C LEU A 336 -21.72 2.34 -19.33
N TRP A 337 -23.02 2.60 -19.23
CA TRP A 337 -24.05 2.20 -20.19
C TRP A 337 -24.42 3.37 -21.11
N GLN A 338 -24.11 3.24 -22.40
CA GLN A 338 -24.41 4.31 -23.38
C GLN A 338 -25.90 4.34 -23.74
N TYR A 339 -26.56 5.49 -23.55
CA TYR A 339 -27.96 5.69 -23.97
C TYR A 339 -28.12 5.62 -25.49
N GLN A 340 -27.30 6.38 -26.23
CA GLN A 340 -27.09 6.23 -27.66
C GLN A 340 -25.70 5.64 -27.93
N ALA A 341 -25.67 4.59 -28.74
CA ALA A 341 -24.42 3.98 -29.19
C ALA A 341 -24.06 4.53 -30.57
N ASP A 342 -23.09 5.45 -30.61
CA ASP A 342 -22.51 5.97 -31.83
C ASP A 342 -20.96 5.93 -31.77
N SER A 343 -20.29 6.40 -32.83
CA SER A 343 -18.83 6.37 -32.88
C SER A 343 -18.16 7.26 -31.83
N ALA A 344 -18.82 8.33 -31.36
CA ALA A 344 -18.30 9.19 -30.31
C ALA A 344 -18.41 8.47 -28.96
N SER A 345 -19.57 7.90 -28.67
CA SER A 345 -19.84 7.14 -27.45
C SER A 345 -18.97 5.88 -27.31
N VAL A 346 -18.53 5.29 -28.43
CA VAL A 346 -17.60 4.14 -28.44
C VAL A 346 -16.16 4.55 -28.08
N ARG A 347 -15.82 5.83 -28.25
CA ARG A 347 -14.48 6.39 -27.94
C ARG A 347 -14.44 7.09 -26.59
N ASP A 348 -15.59 7.46 -26.06
CA ASP A 348 -15.75 8.08 -24.75
C ASP A 348 -15.55 7.04 -23.65
N TRP A 349 -14.33 7.02 -23.08
CA TRP A 349 -13.94 6.21 -21.92
C TRP A 349 -14.48 4.76 -21.96
N PRO A 350 -14.15 3.96 -23.01
CA PRO A 350 -14.73 2.64 -23.23
C PRO A 350 -14.37 1.64 -22.12
N PRO A 351 -15.19 0.60 -21.89
CA PRO A 351 -16.26 0.10 -22.77
C PRO A 351 -17.68 0.42 -22.30
N ASN A 352 -18.68 0.03 -23.12
CA ASN A 352 -20.11 0.09 -22.74
C ASN A 352 -20.49 -1.20 -21.97
N ILE A 353 -20.56 -1.15 -20.63
CA ILE A 353 -20.61 -2.33 -19.76
C ILE A 353 -22.05 -2.67 -19.31
N PRO A 354 -22.51 -3.94 -19.45
CA PRO A 354 -21.94 -4.99 -20.30
C PRO A 354 -22.43 -4.90 -21.75
N ARG A 355 -23.34 -3.96 -22.07
CA ARG A 355 -24.14 -3.94 -23.31
C ARG A 355 -23.33 -4.00 -24.61
N GLY A 356 -22.20 -3.30 -24.65
CA GLY A 356 -21.33 -3.22 -25.82
C GLY A 356 -20.30 -4.33 -25.91
N LEU A 357 -20.19 -5.21 -24.92
CA LEU A 357 -19.20 -6.28 -24.89
C LEU A 357 -19.69 -7.50 -25.67
N SER A 358 -18.76 -8.21 -26.30
CA SER A 358 -19.06 -9.41 -27.12
C SER A 358 -19.69 -10.54 -26.31
N TRP A 359 -19.50 -10.55 -25.00
CA TRP A 359 -20.05 -11.55 -24.08
C TRP A 359 -21.30 -11.08 -23.32
N LYS A 360 -21.95 -9.98 -23.73
CA LYS A 360 -23.13 -9.41 -23.03
C LYS A 360 -24.22 -10.43 -22.67
N ASP A 361 -24.43 -11.45 -23.51
CA ASP A 361 -25.44 -12.50 -23.29
C ASP A 361 -25.09 -13.40 -22.08
N ALA A 362 -23.82 -13.43 -21.68
CA ALA A 362 -23.34 -14.11 -20.48
C ALA A 362 -23.38 -13.22 -19.22
N ALA A 363 -23.68 -11.92 -19.32
CA ALA A 363 -23.60 -10.98 -18.19
C ALA A 363 -24.45 -11.42 -16.98
N SER A 364 -25.66 -11.93 -17.22
CA SER A 364 -26.53 -12.44 -16.15
C SER A 364 -25.91 -13.61 -15.38
N ALA A 365 -25.19 -14.50 -16.07
CA ALA A 365 -24.48 -15.61 -15.43
C ALA A 365 -23.28 -15.13 -14.60
N VAL A 366 -22.53 -14.15 -15.12
CA VAL A 366 -21.38 -13.52 -14.45
C VAL A 366 -21.85 -12.79 -13.18
N PHE A 367 -22.83 -11.88 -13.30
CA PHE A 367 -23.38 -11.15 -12.16
C PHE A 367 -24.02 -12.10 -11.14
N GLY A 368 -24.76 -13.12 -11.61
CA GLY A 368 -25.33 -14.15 -10.74
C GLY A 368 -24.26 -14.93 -9.95
N LYS A 369 -23.09 -15.18 -10.53
CA LYS A 369 -21.95 -15.80 -9.83
C LYS A 369 -21.40 -14.87 -8.74
N LEU A 370 -21.23 -13.59 -9.05
CA LEU A 370 -20.76 -12.57 -8.09
C LEU A 370 -21.73 -12.40 -6.92
N TYR A 371 -23.03 -12.31 -7.19
CA TYR A 371 -24.06 -12.24 -6.13
C TYR A 371 -24.02 -13.46 -5.20
N ARG A 372 -23.91 -14.68 -5.75
CA ARG A 372 -23.78 -15.90 -4.92
C ARG A 372 -22.49 -15.91 -4.08
N LYS A 373 -21.42 -15.28 -4.56
CA LYS A 373 -20.15 -15.20 -3.84
C LYS A 373 -20.23 -14.18 -2.69
N TRP A 374 -20.81 -13.01 -2.94
CA TRP A 374 -20.67 -11.83 -2.07
C TRP A 374 -21.89 -11.45 -1.26
N ASP A 375 -23.11 -11.81 -1.69
CA ASP A 375 -24.29 -11.51 -0.89
C ASP A 375 -24.17 -12.17 0.49
N ASN A 376 -24.39 -11.36 1.52
CA ASN A 376 -24.23 -11.64 2.95
C ASN A 376 -22.77 -11.86 3.43
N ARG A 377 -21.75 -11.53 2.61
CA ARG A 377 -20.33 -11.75 2.95
C ARG A 377 -19.42 -10.51 2.88
N LEU A 378 -19.92 -9.36 2.42
CA LEU A 378 -19.12 -8.13 2.24
C LEU A 378 -18.67 -7.53 3.58
N ARG A 379 -19.63 -7.31 4.48
CA ARG A 379 -19.37 -6.71 5.79
C ARG A 379 -18.80 -7.77 6.75
N LYS A 380 -17.49 -7.69 6.98
CA LYS A 380 -16.74 -8.53 7.94
C LYS A 380 -16.23 -7.67 9.11
N PRO A 381 -16.08 -8.24 10.32
CA PRO A 381 -15.38 -7.55 11.41
C PRO A 381 -13.95 -7.20 11.00
N ARG A 382 -13.53 -5.97 11.28
CA ARG A 382 -12.13 -5.50 11.07
C ARG A 382 -11.61 -4.91 12.38
N PRO A 383 -11.01 -5.73 13.26
CA PRO A 383 -10.54 -5.30 14.57
C PRO A 383 -9.23 -4.50 14.54
N VAL A 384 -8.53 -4.47 13.40
CA VAL A 384 -7.27 -3.73 13.24
C VAL A 384 -7.56 -2.39 12.56
N LEU A 385 -6.93 -1.32 13.03
CA LEU A 385 -6.95 0.00 12.41
C LEU A 385 -5.56 0.37 11.94
N LEU A 386 -5.40 0.74 10.67
CA LEU A 386 -4.20 1.40 10.17
C LEU A 386 -4.37 2.92 10.25
N VAL A 387 -3.37 3.63 10.77
CA VAL A 387 -3.32 5.10 10.74
C VAL A 387 -2.43 5.54 9.60
N ALA A 388 -3.04 6.16 8.60
CA ALA A 388 -2.36 6.71 7.43
C ALA A 388 -1.60 8.00 7.80
N PRO A 389 -0.34 8.15 7.38
CA PRO A 389 0.48 9.34 7.65
C PRO A 389 0.13 10.53 6.74
N GLU A 390 -1.14 10.93 6.72
CA GLU A 390 -1.66 12.02 5.87
C GLU A 390 -0.98 13.35 6.18
N ARG A 391 -0.82 13.68 7.46
CA ARG A 391 -0.16 14.94 7.86
C ARG A 391 1.33 14.93 7.59
N GLY A 392 1.96 13.76 7.71
CA GLY A 392 3.35 13.55 7.28
C GLY A 392 3.54 13.93 5.81
N VAL A 393 2.65 13.45 4.94
CA VAL A 393 2.66 13.82 3.52
C VAL A 393 2.41 15.32 3.33
N GLN A 394 1.37 15.88 3.94
CA GLN A 394 1.01 17.31 3.78
C GLN A 394 2.13 18.26 4.23
N ALA A 395 2.82 17.94 5.32
CA ALA A 395 3.92 18.75 5.84
C ALA A 395 5.13 18.77 4.89
N GLN A 396 5.39 17.66 4.19
CA GLN A 396 6.51 17.50 3.26
C GLN A 396 6.11 17.74 1.79
N PHE A 397 4.87 18.14 1.52
CA PHE A 397 4.35 18.19 0.17
C PHE A 397 4.93 19.38 -0.59
N ASP A 398 5.61 19.13 -1.71
CA ASP A 398 6.03 20.14 -2.67
C ASP A 398 5.09 20.09 -3.89
N PRO A 399 4.42 21.18 -4.28
CA PRO A 399 3.53 21.14 -5.44
C PRO A 399 4.26 20.88 -6.77
N ALA A 400 5.56 21.18 -6.90
CA ALA A 400 6.31 20.90 -8.12
C ALA A 400 6.46 19.39 -8.37
N ASP A 401 6.56 18.61 -7.30
CA ASP A 401 6.64 17.15 -7.33
C ASP A 401 5.36 16.53 -7.91
N ALA A 402 4.19 17.15 -7.67
CA ALA A 402 2.91 16.67 -8.19
C ALA A 402 2.82 16.69 -9.72
N MET A 403 3.66 17.48 -10.39
CA MET A 403 3.69 17.54 -11.86
C MET A 403 4.28 16.29 -12.51
N ALA A 404 4.95 15.43 -11.73
CA ALA A 404 5.46 14.15 -12.21
C ALA A 404 4.38 13.05 -12.23
N LEU A 405 3.22 13.28 -11.60
CA LEU A 405 2.14 12.31 -11.49
C LEU A 405 1.43 12.11 -12.83
N ASN A 406 1.04 10.86 -13.10
CA ASN A 406 -0.05 10.57 -14.00
C ASN A 406 -1.37 10.97 -13.32
N GLU A 407 -2.09 11.93 -13.91
CA GLU A 407 -3.33 12.46 -13.36
C GLU A 407 -4.51 11.48 -13.30
N HIS A 408 -4.40 10.30 -13.92
CA HIS A 408 -5.47 9.30 -13.96
C HIS A 408 -5.35 8.20 -12.90
N ASN A 409 -4.14 7.94 -12.39
CA ASN A 409 -3.92 6.82 -11.46
C ASN A 409 -2.85 7.10 -10.40
N GLY A 410 -2.29 8.32 -10.36
CA GLY A 410 -1.27 8.73 -9.40
C GLY A 410 0.09 8.03 -9.58
N SER A 411 0.30 7.25 -10.64
CA SER A 411 1.60 6.64 -10.93
C SER A 411 2.65 7.72 -11.20
N GLY A 412 3.91 7.43 -10.89
CA GLY A 412 4.99 8.43 -10.98
C GLY A 412 5.17 9.27 -9.71
N THR A 413 4.66 8.82 -8.56
CA THR A 413 4.93 9.46 -7.26
C THR A 413 6.44 9.65 -7.07
N PRO A 414 6.94 10.89 -6.89
CA PRO A 414 8.36 11.22 -6.96
C PRO A 414 9.11 10.78 -5.70
N ASP A 415 10.44 10.66 -5.81
CA ASP A 415 11.32 10.25 -4.71
C ASP A 415 11.65 11.40 -3.72
N SER A 416 10.64 12.21 -3.41
CA SER A 416 10.70 13.22 -2.36
C SER A 416 10.19 12.66 -1.04
N ARG A 417 10.45 13.35 0.07
CA ARG A 417 10.09 12.88 1.42
C ARG A 417 8.59 12.59 1.58
N SER A 418 7.71 13.42 1.00
CA SER A 418 6.25 13.17 0.98
C SER A 418 5.89 11.96 0.11
N GLY A 419 6.56 11.78 -1.03
CA GLY A 419 6.38 10.61 -1.88
C GLY A 419 6.86 9.31 -1.21
N GLU A 420 7.97 9.34 -0.48
CA GLU A 420 8.50 8.21 0.29
C GLU A 420 7.53 7.77 1.38
N ILE A 421 7.00 8.71 2.17
CA ILE A 421 5.98 8.44 3.20
C ILE A 421 4.75 7.79 2.56
N SER A 422 4.25 8.35 1.46
CA SER A 422 3.08 7.81 0.76
C SER A 422 3.35 6.39 0.22
N ARG A 423 4.50 6.13 -0.41
CA ARG A 423 4.86 4.81 -0.94
C ARG A 423 5.05 3.78 0.18
N ALA A 424 5.69 4.18 1.28
CA ALA A 424 5.89 3.31 2.44
C ALA A 424 4.54 2.84 3.00
N PHE A 425 3.60 3.76 3.18
CA PHE A 425 2.27 3.40 3.67
C PHE A 425 1.47 2.54 2.67
N SER A 426 1.49 2.86 1.38
CA SER A 426 0.83 2.04 0.36
C SER A 426 1.38 0.60 0.34
N ARG A 427 2.71 0.43 0.40
CA ARG A 427 3.33 -0.90 0.51
C ARG A 427 2.92 -1.61 1.79
N PHE A 428 2.85 -0.89 2.91
CA PHE A 428 2.44 -1.48 4.19
C PHE A 428 0.98 -1.93 4.19
N ALA A 429 0.07 -1.17 3.57
CA ALA A 429 -1.32 -1.56 3.41
C ALA A 429 -1.48 -2.81 2.53
N GLU A 430 -0.70 -2.93 1.45
CA GLU A 430 -0.65 -4.14 0.63
C GLU A 430 -0.12 -5.33 1.42
N HIS A 431 0.98 -5.15 2.16
CA HIS A 431 1.53 -6.19 3.03
C HIS A 431 0.49 -6.68 4.04
N CYS A 432 -0.22 -5.76 4.71
CA CYS A 432 -1.30 -6.12 5.64
C CYS A 432 -2.40 -6.95 4.94
N TYR A 433 -2.75 -6.61 3.70
CA TYR A 433 -3.73 -7.35 2.92
C TYR A 433 -3.23 -8.76 2.57
N GLU A 434 -1.99 -8.89 2.09
CA GLU A 434 -1.37 -10.17 1.72
C GLU A 434 -1.24 -11.12 2.92
N GLN A 435 -0.98 -10.57 4.11
CA GLN A 435 -0.98 -11.31 5.38
C GLN A 435 -2.39 -11.65 5.90
N GLY A 436 -3.45 -11.23 5.20
CA GLY A 436 -4.83 -11.50 5.57
C GLY A 436 -5.31 -10.72 6.80
N ILE A 437 -4.67 -9.57 7.10
CA ILE A 437 -5.05 -8.71 8.23
C ILE A 437 -6.40 -8.03 7.93
N PRO A 438 -7.44 -8.23 8.76
CA PRO A 438 -8.72 -7.55 8.58
C PRO A 438 -8.65 -6.13 9.15
N PHE A 439 -8.26 -5.16 8.32
CA PHE A 439 -8.04 -3.78 8.75
C PHE A 439 -9.06 -2.77 8.20
N ASP A 440 -9.34 -1.73 8.98
CA ASP A 440 -9.81 -0.44 8.48
C ASP A 440 -8.65 0.56 8.42
N VAL A 441 -8.86 1.71 7.76
CA VAL A 441 -7.87 2.80 7.68
C VAL A 441 -8.50 4.10 8.17
N THR A 442 -7.69 4.97 8.77
CA THR A 442 -8.05 6.34 9.15
C THR A 442 -6.84 7.29 9.02
N SER A 443 -7.00 8.60 9.16
CA SER A 443 -5.87 9.55 9.26
C SER A 443 -5.59 9.98 10.69
N GLU A 444 -4.41 10.56 10.94
CA GLU A 444 -4.01 11.04 12.27
C GLU A 444 -5.05 12.02 12.83
N ARG A 445 -5.56 12.92 11.98
CA ARG A 445 -6.55 13.93 12.36
C ARG A 445 -7.89 13.31 12.77
N ILE A 446 -8.36 12.29 12.05
CA ILE A 446 -9.62 11.60 12.43
C ILE A 446 -9.45 10.92 13.79
N LEU A 447 -8.31 10.25 13.98
CA LEU A 447 -8.00 9.56 15.23
C LEU A 447 -7.97 10.53 16.42
N GLU A 448 -7.35 11.70 16.27
CA GLU A 448 -7.32 12.73 17.33
C GLU A 448 -8.70 13.33 17.63
N GLU A 449 -9.48 13.65 16.60
CA GLU A 449 -10.76 14.36 16.77
C GLU A 449 -11.89 13.42 17.25
N HIS A 450 -11.89 12.16 16.84
CA HIS A 450 -13.02 11.24 17.01
C HIS A 450 -12.66 9.94 17.73
N GLY A 451 -11.36 9.69 17.98
CA GLY A 451 -10.88 8.51 18.68
C GLY A 451 -11.00 8.63 20.20
N HIS A 452 -11.40 7.55 20.84
CA HIS A 452 -11.29 7.40 22.30
C HIS A 452 -11.03 5.94 22.68
N VAL A 453 -10.26 5.75 23.75
CA VAL A 453 -9.97 4.43 24.30
C VAL A 453 -10.88 4.18 25.50
N GLU A 454 -11.62 3.08 25.45
CA GLU A 454 -12.52 2.63 26.51
C GLU A 454 -12.46 1.10 26.59
N ASP A 455 -12.40 0.53 27.80
CA ASP A 455 -12.38 -0.92 28.02
C ASP A 455 -11.30 -1.69 27.22
N GLY A 456 -10.14 -1.07 27.00
CA GLY A 456 -9.01 -1.67 26.30
C GLY A 456 -9.19 -1.76 24.78
N VAL A 457 -10.14 -1.03 24.20
CA VAL A 457 -10.34 -0.92 22.74
C VAL A 457 -10.38 0.54 22.30
N LEU A 458 -9.98 0.81 21.06
CA LEU A 458 -10.15 2.12 20.43
C LEU A 458 -11.51 2.16 19.72
N ARG A 459 -12.24 3.26 19.91
CA ARG A 459 -13.51 3.54 19.22
C ARG A 459 -13.37 4.77 18.33
N ILE A 460 -13.85 4.68 17.09
CA ILE A 460 -14.01 5.82 16.17
C ILE A 460 -15.43 5.76 15.62
N GLY A 461 -16.26 6.74 15.99
CA GLY A 461 -17.68 6.74 15.66
C GLY A 461 -18.36 5.42 16.07
N LYS A 462 -18.83 4.65 15.09
CA LYS A 462 -19.51 3.35 15.31
C LYS A 462 -18.57 2.13 15.23
N ALA A 463 -17.30 2.33 14.88
CA ALA A 463 -16.32 1.26 14.73
C ALA A 463 -15.50 1.04 16.01
N VAL A 464 -15.00 -0.19 16.19
CA VAL A 464 -14.25 -0.63 17.38
C VAL A 464 -13.04 -1.44 16.93
N TYR A 465 -11.89 -1.14 17.53
CA TYR A 465 -10.60 -1.69 17.17
C TYR A 465 -9.86 -2.22 18.41
N SER A 466 -9.32 -3.42 18.31
CA SER A 466 -8.48 -4.05 19.35
C SER A 466 -6.99 -3.91 19.06
N ALA A 467 -6.62 -3.37 17.90
CA ALA A 467 -5.26 -3.07 17.53
C ALA A 467 -5.23 -1.85 16.61
N VAL A 468 -4.24 -0.99 16.81
CA VAL A 468 -3.99 0.23 16.05
C VAL A 468 -2.54 0.18 15.59
N ILE A 469 -2.32 0.21 14.28
CA ILE A 469 -1.00 0.19 13.69
C ILE A 469 -0.76 1.55 13.03
N CYS A 470 0.25 2.26 13.50
CA CYS A 470 0.61 3.57 12.98
C CYS A 470 1.55 3.45 11.79
N GLY A 471 1.21 4.08 10.68
CA GLY A 471 2.08 4.16 9.51
C GLY A 471 3.31 5.05 9.76
N ASP A 472 4.43 4.68 9.15
CA ASP A 472 5.67 5.45 9.24
C ASP A 472 5.49 6.85 8.66
N GLY A 473 6.00 7.86 9.37
CA GLY A 473 5.88 9.27 8.99
C GLY A 473 4.59 9.97 9.48
N ALA A 474 3.75 9.30 10.28
CA ALA A 474 2.56 9.93 10.84
C ALA A 474 2.91 11.09 11.78
N TRP A 475 2.14 12.17 11.72
CA TRP A 475 2.36 13.38 12.53
C TRP A 475 1.15 13.71 13.41
N PHE A 476 1.27 13.40 14.71
CA PHE A 476 0.29 13.79 15.73
C PHE A 476 0.57 15.21 16.26
N LEU A 477 -0.47 16.03 16.31
CA LEU A 477 -0.45 17.33 16.99
C LEU A 477 -0.79 17.16 18.48
N GLU A 478 -1.60 16.15 18.80
CA GLU A 478 -2.00 15.81 20.17
C GLU A 478 -1.70 14.33 20.45
N GLU A 479 -0.76 14.06 21.36
CA GLU A 479 -0.30 12.69 21.67
C GLU A 479 -1.24 11.92 22.60
N GLN A 480 -2.31 12.56 23.11
CA GLN A 480 -3.17 11.97 24.14
C GLN A 480 -3.76 10.62 23.74
N ILE A 481 -4.32 10.51 22.53
CA ILE A 481 -4.96 9.28 22.06
C ILE A 481 -3.94 8.15 21.85
N ARG A 482 -2.74 8.50 21.38
CA ARG A 482 -1.63 7.55 21.22
C ARG A 482 -1.19 7.01 22.56
N GLU A 483 -0.97 7.86 23.55
CA GLU A 483 -0.55 7.45 24.89
C GLU A 483 -1.63 6.61 25.59
N GLN A 484 -2.91 6.92 25.38
CA GLN A 484 -4.03 6.08 25.85
C GLN A 484 -4.05 4.70 25.20
N ALA A 485 -3.84 4.63 23.88
CA ALA A 485 -3.81 3.36 23.15
C ALA A 485 -2.60 2.49 23.54
N LYS A 486 -1.42 3.11 23.73
CA LYS A 486 -0.22 2.45 24.29
C LYS A 486 -0.49 1.91 25.70
N ALA A 487 -1.09 2.72 26.58
CA ALA A 487 -1.42 2.30 27.94
C ALA A 487 -2.44 1.13 27.97
N ALA A 488 -3.30 1.05 26.95
CA ALA A 488 -4.22 -0.07 26.76
C ALA A 488 -3.58 -1.31 26.10
N GLY A 489 -2.33 -1.22 25.63
CA GLY A 489 -1.62 -2.33 24.98
C GLY A 489 -2.14 -2.67 23.58
N ILE A 490 -2.74 -1.70 22.89
CA ILE A 490 -3.34 -1.90 21.55
C ILE A 490 -2.66 -1.09 20.45
N TRP A 491 -1.56 -0.38 20.76
CA TRP A 491 -0.81 0.44 19.81
C TRP A 491 0.43 -0.29 19.31
N TYR A 492 0.65 -0.23 17.99
CA TYR A 492 1.78 -0.82 17.28
C TYR A 492 2.29 0.18 16.23
N GLU A 493 3.57 0.07 15.87
CA GLU A 493 4.20 0.83 14.80
C GLU A 493 4.37 -0.08 13.56
N ALA A 494 4.21 0.48 12.36
CA ALA A 494 4.34 -0.29 11.10
C ALA A 494 5.73 -0.95 10.96
N GLY A 495 6.79 -0.30 11.45
CA GLY A 495 8.13 -0.87 11.51
C GLY A 495 8.20 -2.20 12.26
N GLU A 496 7.39 -2.45 13.30
CA GLU A 496 7.43 -3.71 14.06
C GLU A 496 7.01 -4.95 13.25
N TRP A 497 6.42 -4.74 12.06
CA TRP A 497 6.00 -5.80 11.14
C TRP A 497 7.07 -6.15 10.10
N GLN A 498 8.17 -5.38 10.06
CA GLN A 498 9.33 -5.71 9.25
C GLN A 498 10.29 -6.61 10.04
N TRP A 499 11.00 -7.48 9.34
CA TRP A 499 12.02 -8.33 9.96
C TRP A 499 13.22 -7.50 10.40
N HIS A 500 13.62 -7.68 11.66
CA HIS A 500 14.83 -7.08 12.22
C HIS A 500 15.72 -8.15 12.82
N TYR A 501 17.01 -8.05 12.55
CA TYR A 501 18.03 -8.91 13.14
C TYR A 501 18.04 -8.76 14.68
N THR A 502 18.08 -9.88 15.40
CA THR A 502 18.17 -9.89 16.87
C THR A 502 19.33 -10.74 17.41
N GLY A 503 19.97 -11.55 16.57
CA GLY A 503 21.10 -12.37 17.00
C GLY A 503 21.46 -13.48 16.01
N HIS A 504 22.32 -14.39 16.43
CA HIS A 504 22.70 -15.55 15.63
C HIS A 504 23.19 -16.72 16.50
N GLY A 505 23.18 -17.93 15.94
CA GLY A 505 23.73 -19.14 16.57
C GLY A 505 25.26 -19.26 16.50
N GLY A 506 25.93 -18.26 15.93
CA GLY A 506 27.36 -18.25 15.64
C GLY A 506 27.62 -18.00 14.15
N ASN A 507 28.77 -17.44 13.83
CA ASN A 507 29.21 -17.24 12.46
C ASN A 507 30.63 -17.80 12.28
N GLN A 508 31.02 -18.01 11.02
CA GLN A 508 32.29 -18.64 10.70
C GLN A 508 32.81 -18.17 9.34
N ILE A 509 34.08 -18.48 9.05
CA ILE A 509 34.69 -18.40 7.72
C ILE A 509 35.48 -19.68 7.47
N LEU A 510 35.42 -20.20 6.25
CA LEU A 510 36.23 -21.33 5.81
C LEU A 510 37.70 -20.90 5.60
N LEU A 511 38.64 -21.68 6.12
CA LEU A 511 40.08 -21.48 5.98
C LEU A 511 40.64 -22.49 4.97
N GLU A 512 40.69 -22.12 3.69
CA GLU A 512 41.21 -23.01 2.63
C GLU A 512 42.74 -23.11 2.65
N GLU A 513 43.43 -22.05 3.07
CA GLU A 513 44.88 -22.00 3.12
C GLU A 513 45.43 -22.45 4.47
N LYS A 514 46.61 -23.07 4.46
CA LYS A 514 47.32 -23.51 5.67
C LYS A 514 47.90 -22.35 6.49
N GLU A 515 48.10 -21.20 5.86
CA GLU A 515 48.56 -19.96 6.46
C GLU A 515 47.62 -18.86 5.99
N CYS A 516 46.83 -18.29 6.91
CA CYS A 516 45.80 -17.31 6.60
C CYS A 516 46.13 -15.97 7.24
N HIS A 517 45.95 -14.90 6.47
CA HIS A 517 46.01 -13.51 6.93
C HIS A 517 44.69 -12.82 6.56
N ILE A 518 43.78 -12.71 7.52
CA ILE A 518 42.44 -12.18 7.27
C ILE A 518 42.39 -10.75 7.84
N PRO A 519 42.08 -9.73 7.02
CA PRO A 519 41.94 -8.37 7.53
C PRO A 519 40.80 -8.25 8.54
N TRP A 520 41.02 -7.48 9.61
CA TRP A 520 39.99 -7.05 10.56
C TRP A 520 39.67 -5.58 10.35
N ARG A 521 38.39 -5.25 10.19
CA ARG A 521 37.90 -3.88 9.98
C ARG A 521 36.87 -3.43 11.02
N GLY A 522 36.82 -4.11 12.17
CA GLY A 522 35.95 -3.75 13.28
C GLY A 522 36.68 -3.05 14.43
N CYS A 523 36.06 -3.08 15.60
CA CYS A 523 36.53 -2.48 16.84
C CYS A 523 37.72 -3.24 17.43
N GLU A 524 38.53 -2.54 18.24
CA GLU A 524 39.69 -3.15 18.91
C GLU A 524 39.33 -4.06 20.10
N ASP A 525 38.06 -4.07 20.51
CA ASP A 525 37.54 -4.89 21.61
C ASP A 525 36.16 -5.45 21.24
N THR A 526 36.03 -6.77 21.24
CA THR A 526 34.78 -7.47 20.91
C THR A 526 34.51 -8.58 21.91
N GLU A 527 33.25 -8.78 22.26
CA GLU A 527 32.82 -9.88 23.13
C GLU A 527 32.75 -11.21 22.36
N GLY A 528 32.64 -12.32 23.10
CA GLY A 528 32.50 -13.66 22.54
C GLY A 528 33.84 -14.37 22.27
N GLU A 529 33.82 -15.69 22.45
CA GLU A 529 34.98 -16.55 22.22
C GLU A 529 35.22 -16.75 20.72
N TRP A 530 36.48 -16.76 20.30
CA TRP A 530 36.88 -17.17 18.96
C TRP A 530 37.58 -18.52 19.04
N ARG A 531 37.31 -19.39 18.07
CA ARG A 531 37.90 -20.73 18.04
C ARG A 531 38.08 -21.20 16.61
N ILE A 532 39.02 -22.11 16.41
CA ILE A 532 39.15 -22.85 15.16
C ILE A 532 38.45 -24.19 15.34
N ARG A 533 37.53 -24.53 14.44
CA ARG A 533 36.87 -25.84 14.38
C ARG A 533 37.37 -26.59 13.15
N SER A 534 37.74 -27.86 13.33
CA SER A 534 38.11 -28.75 12.23
C SER A 534 37.33 -30.06 12.33
N LEU A 535 36.95 -30.62 11.18
CA LEU A 535 36.37 -31.97 11.12
C LEU A 535 37.42 -33.05 11.41
N ASP A 536 38.69 -32.76 11.12
CA ASP A 536 39.81 -33.67 11.25
C ASP A 536 40.87 -33.13 12.22
N PRO A 537 41.66 -33.99 12.89
CA PRO A 537 42.78 -33.55 13.70
C PRO A 537 43.81 -32.75 12.88
N LEU A 538 44.20 -31.59 13.40
CA LEU A 538 45.26 -30.75 12.83
C LEU A 538 46.53 -30.80 13.69
N GLU A 539 47.67 -30.63 13.03
CA GLU A 539 48.98 -30.45 13.65
C GLU A 539 49.44 -28.99 13.54
N GLY A 540 50.35 -28.59 14.44
CA GLY A 540 51.07 -27.31 14.32
C GLY A 540 50.20 -26.05 14.39
N ILE A 541 48.96 -26.14 14.86
CA ILE A 541 48.01 -25.03 14.84
C ILE A 541 48.47 -23.84 15.71
N ARG A 542 48.43 -22.65 15.12
CA ARG A 542 48.87 -21.41 15.74
C ARG A 542 47.92 -20.26 15.44
N ALA A 543 47.69 -19.43 16.44
CA ALA A 543 47.12 -18.10 16.30
C ALA A 543 48.20 -17.07 16.64
N GLY A 544 48.70 -16.36 15.62
CA GLY A 544 49.92 -15.58 15.70
C GLY A 544 51.10 -16.46 16.13
N GLU A 545 51.78 -16.08 17.22
CA GLU A 545 52.87 -16.87 17.78
C GLU A 545 52.41 -17.96 18.77
N THR A 546 51.13 -17.99 19.12
CA THR A 546 50.60 -18.87 20.17
C THR A 546 50.17 -20.22 19.58
N GLN A 547 50.75 -21.31 20.07
CA GLN A 547 50.31 -22.66 19.73
C GLN A 547 49.00 -23.00 20.45
N LEU A 548 48.01 -23.53 19.72
CA LEU A 548 46.73 -23.92 20.29
C LEU A 548 46.69 -25.42 20.59
N ILE A 549 45.85 -25.81 21.54
CA ILE A 549 45.63 -27.21 21.93
C ILE A 549 44.21 -27.59 21.51
N GLY A 550 44.07 -28.71 20.81
CA GLY A 550 42.80 -29.22 20.33
C GLY A 550 42.07 -30.00 21.41
N GLU A 551 40.76 -29.81 21.48
CA GLU A 551 39.84 -30.61 22.29
C GLU A 551 38.80 -31.25 21.38
N GLU A 552 38.59 -32.57 21.51
CA GLU A 552 37.49 -33.24 20.83
C GLU A 552 36.15 -32.82 21.44
N LYS A 553 35.26 -32.26 20.61
CA LYS A 553 33.91 -31.86 20.99
C LYS A 553 32.94 -32.24 19.87
N GLU A 554 31.95 -33.07 20.21
CA GLU A 554 30.84 -33.43 19.32
C GLU A 554 31.29 -33.93 17.94
N GLY A 555 32.36 -34.73 17.90
CA GLY A 555 32.92 -35.28 16.66
C GLY A 555 33.75 -34.30 15.82
N ASN A 556 34.03 -33.11 16.34
CA ASN A 556 34.96 -32.13 15.77
C ASN A 556 36.18 -31.96 16.70
N VAL A 557 37.24 -31.35 16.18
CA VAL A 557 38.37 -30.86 16.98
C VAL A 557 38.28 -29.33 17.07
N VAL A 558 38.25 -28.81 18.30
CA VAL A 558 38.10 -27.38 18.59
C VAL A 558 39.36 -26.84 19.24
N TYR A 559 39.83 -25.70 18.74
CA TYR A 559 41.02 -24.99 19.22
C TYR A 559 40.64 -23.58 19.64
N THR A 560 40.47 -23.34 20.94
CA THR A 560 40.10 -22.02 21.48
C THR A 560 41.24 -21.02 21.30
N ILE A 561 40.94 -19.83 20.76
CA ILE A 561 41.90 -18.72 20.66
C ILE A 561 41.86 -17.94 21.98
N PRO A 562 42.98 -17.79 22.70
CA PRO A 562 43.00 -17.02 23.94
C PRO A 562 42.62 -15.55 23.71
N ASP A 563 41.86 -14.97 24.64
CA ASP A 563 41.42 -13.57 24.56
C ASP A 563 42.58 -12.57 24.36
N SER A 564 43.75 -12.85 24.94
CA SER A 564 44.94 -12.00 24.76
C SER A 564 45.43 -11.99 23.31
N VAL A 565 45.32 -13.12 22.61
CA VAL A 565 45.69 -13.25 21.19
C VAL A 565 44.63 -12.59 20.31
N LYS A 566 43.35 -12.85 20.60
CA LYS A 566 42.21 -12.17 19.94
C LYS A 566 42.39 -10.65 20.00
N LYS A 567 42.59 -10.07 21.19
CA LYS A 567 42.82 -8.62 21.36
C LYS A 567 44.01 -8.10 20.57
N SER A 568 45.07 -8.90 20.43
CA SER A 568 46.20 -8.53 19.59
C SER A 568 45.82 -8.47 18.11
N PHE A 569 45.02 -9.42 17.60
CA PHE A 569 44.55 -9.39 16.21
C PHE A 569 43.67 -8.17 15.95
N LEU A 570 42.69 -7.93 16.81
CA LEU A 570 41.76 -6.80 16.68
C LEU A 570 42.52 -5.47 16.61
N LYS A 571 43.48 -5.26 17.51
CA LYS A 571 44.32 -4.06 17.55
C LYS A 571 45.24 -3.91 16.33
N ASN A 572 45.76 -5.03 15.81
CA ASN A 572 46.66 -5.01 14.66
C ASN A 572 45.91 -4.91 13.32
N GLY A 573 44.59 -5.13 13.30
CA GLY A 573 43.78 -5.10 12.09
C GLY A 573 43.93 -6.33 11.20
N GLU A 574 44.50 -7.42 11.72
CA GLU A 574 44.74 -8.65 10.95
C GLU A 574 44.73 -9.89 11.87
N ILE A 575 44.04 -10.95 11.43
CA ILE A 575 44.01 -12.26 12.04
C ILE A 575 45.02 -13.15 11.29
N SER A 576 46.07 -13.59 11.98
CA SER A 576 47.07 -14.50 11.41
C SER A 576 46.94 -15.89 12.03
N LEU A 577 46.60 -16.89 11.22
CA LEU A 577 46.39 -18.28 11.61
C LEU A 577 47.27 -19.21 10.78
N ARG A 578 47.76 -20.29 11.39
CA ARG A 578 48.48 -21.35 10.67
C ARG A 578 48.08 -22.72 11.19
N TRP A 579 47.97 -23.69 10.31
CA TRP A 579 47.69 -25.09 10.64
C TRP A 579 48.30 -26.05 9.61
N GLU A 580 48.47 -27.31 10.00
CA GLU A 580 48.93 -28.38 9.12
C GLU A 580 47.98 -29.60 9.25
N ALA A 581 47.72 -30.27 8.14
CA ALA A 581 46.94 -31.51 8.16
C ALA A 581 47.74 -32.61 8.86
N CYS A 582 47.08 -33.43 9.67
CA CYS A 582 47.71 -34.60 10.25
C CYS A 582 48.17 -35.56 9.14
N PRO A 583 49.41 -36.08 9.14
CA PRO A 583 49.92 -36.97 8.07
C PRO A 583 49.10 -38.23 7.83
N GLU A 584 48.36 -38.69 8.83
CA GLU A 584 47.49 -39.87 8.76
C GLU A 584 45.99 -39.52 8.57
N GLY A 585 45.66 -38.23 8.46
CA GLY A 585 44.29 -37.71 8.32
C GLY A 585 43.94 -37.26 6.89
N GLU A 586 42.82 -36.53 6.76
CA GLU A 586 42.41 -35.89 5.51
C GLU A 586 43.42 -34.81 5.11
N ASN A 587 43.79 -34.75 3.82
CA ASN A 587 44.79 -33.83 3.30
C ASN A 587 44.26 -32.40 3.11
N ALA A 588 42.95 -32.28 2.84
CA ALA A 588 42.23 -31.03 2.69
C ALA A 588 41.06 -30.98 3.68
N PRO A 589 41.34 -30.89 5.00
CA PRO A 589 40.31 -30.89 6.01
C PRO A 589 39.50 -29.58 5.97
N PHE A 590 38.23 -29.65 6.34
CA PHE A 590 37.42 -28.44 6.53
C PHE A 590 37.77 -27.78 7.85
N VAL A 591 38.41 -26.61 7.76
CA VAL A 591 38.84 -25.82 8.91
C VAL A 591 38.12 -24.48 8.90
N TYR A 592 37.53 -24.11 10.03
CA TYR A 592 36.76 -22.88 10.17
C TYR A 592 37.31 -22.04 11.30
N LEU A 593 37.43 -20.73 11.08
CA LEU A 593 37.45 -19.78 12.18
C LEU A 593 36.01 -19.47 12.55
N GLU A 594 35.62 -19.69 13.80
CA GLU A 594 34.30 -19.39 14.34
C GLU A 594 34.37 -18.26 15.36
N GLY A 595 33.36 -17.40 15.37
CA GLY A 595 33.26 -16.32 16.34
C GLY A 595 32.08 -15.39 16.10
N ASN A 596 32.00 -14.36 16.94
CA ASN A 596 31.06 -13.26 16.80
C ASN A 596 31.66 -12.17 15.88
N PHE A 597 31.59 -12.39 14.57
CA PHE A 597 32.08 -11.46 13.54
C PHE A 597 31.30 -11.64 12.24
N GLY A 598 31.20 -10.59 11.43
CA GLY A 598 30.67 -10.65 10.06
C GLY A 598 31.78 -10.93 9.06
N VAL A 599 31.46 -11.69 8.00
CA VAL A 599 32.37 -12.00 6.89
C VAL A 599 31.93 -11.25 5.64
N LYS A 600 32.73 -10.30 5.18
CA LYS A 600 32.39 -9.42 4.04
C LYS A 600 33.35 -9.64 2.88
N SER A 601 32.82 -9.70 1.67
CA SER A 601 33.64 -9.69 0.45
C SER A 601 34.20 -8.30 0.19
N THR A 602 35.46 -8.23 -0.24
CA THR A 602 36.13 -7.01 -0.67
C THR A 602 35.56 -6.43 -1.97
N GLU A 603 34.94 -7.25 -2.81
CA GLU A 603 34.32 -6.84 -4.08
C GLU A 603 32.78 -6.84 -4.02
N GLY A 604 32.19 -7.28 -2.91
CA GLY A 604 30.75 -7.50 -2.79
C GLY A 604 30.27 -8.74 -3.54
N PHE A 605 28.97 -8.99 -3.49
CA PHE A 605 28.32 -10.12 -4.17
C PHE A 605 27.62 -9.65 -5.44
N ARG A 606 27.65 -10.48 -6.49
CA ARG A 606 26.85 -10.30 -7.71
C ARG A 606 25.87 -11.46 -7.88
N GLU A 607 24.70 -11.18 -8.45
CA GLU A 607 23.71 -12.21 -8.74
C GLU A 607 24.22 -13.14 -9.84
N LYS A 608 24.40 -14.42 -9.52
CA LYS A 608 24.68 -15.44 -10.54
C LYS A 608 23.37 -15.92 -11.17
N ASP A 609 22.42 -16.28 -10.32
CA ASP A 609 21.09 -16.75 -10.70
C ASP A 609 20.09 -16.55 -9.53
N ARG A 610 18.86 -17.06 -9.69
CA ARG A 610 17.81 -16.92 -8.66
C ARG A 610 18.16 -17.60 -7.34
N HIS A 611 19.08 -18.57 -7.33
CA HIS A 611 19.45 -19.40 -6.19
C HIS A 611 20.77 -18.95 -5.55
N GLN A 612 21.68 -18.34 -6.32
CA GLN A 612 23.06 -18.15 -5.90
C GLN A 612 23.59 -16.73 -6.08
N TRP A 613 24.45 -16.35 -5.13
CA TRP A 613 25.40 -15.25 -5.24
C TRP A 613 26.76 -15.77 -5.72
N GLU A 614 27.54 -14.89 -6.32
CA GLU A 614 28.96 -15.14 -6.60
C GLU A 614 29.83 -13.92 -6.27
N THR A 615 31.10 -14.13 -5.95
CA THR A 615 32.08 -13.06 -5.70
C THR A 615 33.50 -13.54 -6.05
N ALA A 616 34.32 -12.64 -6.61
CA ALA A 616 35.73 -12.91 -6.88
C ALA A 616 36.67 -12.31 -5.81
N GLY A 617 36.10 -11.61 -4.83
CA GLY A 617 36.86 -10.88 -3.82
C GLY A 617 37.30 -11.74 -2.64
N ASP A 618 38.44 -11.39 -2.06
CA ASP A 618 38.88 -11.88 -0.75
C ASP A 618 37.90 -11.45 0.35
N PHE A 619 37.96 -12.11 1.50
CA PHE A 619 37.13 -11.79 2.66
C PHE A 619 37.88 -11.01 3.73
N TYR A 620 37.16 -10.16 4.45
CA TYR A 620 37.59 -9.54 5.70
C TYR A 620 36.55 -9.76 6.79
N LEU A 621 37.00 -9.67 8.04
CA LEU A 621 36.16 -9.78 9.22
C LEU A 621 35.85 -8.40 9.80
N THR A 622 34.65 -8.25 10.34
CA THR A 622 34.18 -7.01 10.98
C THR A 622 33.24 -7.34 12.15
N ASP A 623 32.91 -6.34 12.96
CA ASP A 623 31.81 -6.47 13.92
C ASP A 623 30.49 -6.72 13.21
N ILE A 624 29.59 -7.45 13.87
CA ILE A 624 28.19 -7.53 13.46
C ILE A 624 27.46 -6.39 14.16
N ARG A 625 26.99 -5.44 13.37
CA ARG A 625 26.23 -4.29 13.85
C ARG A 625 24.77 -4.48 13.49
N GLU A 626 23.90 -4.55 14.49
CA GLU A 626 22.47 -4.84 14.32
C GLU A 626 21.82 -3.90 13.29
N ASP A 627 22.20 -2.61 13.30
CA ASP A 627 21.73 -1.57 12.39
C ASP A 627 22.22 -1.70 10.94
N GLU A 628 23.20 -2.56 10.68
CA GLU A 628 23.81 -2.77 9.35
C GLU A 628 23.45 -4.13 8.73
N VAL A 629 22.69 -4.98 9.43
CA VAL A 629 22.25 -6.28 8.91
C VAL A 629 20.97 -6.10 8.08
N ASP A 630 21.12 -6.19 6.76
CA ASP A 630 19.98 -6.35 5.85
C ASP A 630 19.55 -7.82 5.83
N VAL A 631 18.43 -8.12 6.49
CA VAL A 631 17.87 -9.48 6.61
C VAL A 631 17.43 -10.08 5.28
N ARG A 632 17.24 -9.27 4.24
CA ARG A 632 16.89 -9.73 2.89
C ARG A 632 18.09 -10.37 2.18
N ASP A 633 19.30 -10.01 2.57
CA ASP A 633 20.54 -10.58 2.05
C ASP A 633 21.57 -10.75 3.17
N LEU A 634 21.42 -11.83 3.91
CA LEU A 634 22.30 -12.19 5.01
C LEU A 634 23.71 -12.53 4.52
N CYS A 635 23.87 -13.03 3.29
CA CYS A 635 25.19 -13.26 2.70
C CYS A 635 25.96 -11.94 2.58
N ALA A 636 25.37 -10.92 1.95
CA ALA A 636 25.97 -9.59 1.86
C ALA A 636 26.11 -8.93 3.23
N SER A 637 25.23 -9.23 4.19
CA SER A 637 25.25 -8.66 5.53
C SER A 637 26.32 -9.23 6.46
N GLY A 638 26.98 -10.34 6.09
CA GLY A 638 28.10 -10.88 6.87
C GLY A 638 27.99 -12.36 7.19
N PHE A 639 26.98 -13.07 6.71
CA PHE A 639 26.70 -14.47 7.00
C PHE A 639 26.87 -15.43 5.80
N PRO A 640 27.79 -15.20 4.83
CA PRO A 640 27.89 -16.04 3.64
C PRO A 640 28.28 -17.50 3.96
N PHE A 641 29.00 -17.72 5.06
CA PHE A 641 29.41 -19.04 5.54
C PHE A 641 28.64 -19.53 6.77
N CYS A 642 27.54 -18.86 7.14
CA CYS A 642 26.79 -19.22 8.35
C CYS A 642 26.34 -20.68 8.25
N GLY A 643 26.67 -21.47 9.29
CA GLY A 643 26.33 -22.89 9.37
C GLY A 643 25.30 -23.23 10.44
N ASN A 644 24.72 -22.23 11.09
CA ASN A 644 23.79 -22.43 12.20
C ASN A 644 22.46 -21.72 11.94
N TYR A 645 22.28 -20.50 12.45
CA TYR A 645 21.11 -19.69 12.16
C TYR A 645 21.39 -18.20 12.37
N VAL A 646 20.58 -17.38 11.71
CA VAL A 646 20.40 -15.98 12.05
C VAL A 646 19.04 -15.82 12.71
N GLU A 647 19.01 -15.15 13.86
CA GLU A 647 17.81 -14.88 14.64
C GLU A 647 17.28 -13.48 14.32
N MET A 648 15.97 -13.40 14.12
CA MET A 648 15.30 -12.15 13.78
C MET A 648 13.86 -12.16 14.27
N GLU A 649 13.26 -10.97 14.31
CA GLU A 649 11.96 -10.74 14.92
C GLU A 649 11.05 -9.87 14.05
N SER A 650 9.75 -10.16 14.08
CA SER A 650 8.69 -9.36 13.47
C SER A 650 7.31 -9.72 14.06
N LEU A 651 6.38 -8.78 14.00
CA LEU A 651 4.96 -9.01 14.29
C LEU A 651 4.24 -9.65 13.10
N HIS A 652 3.36 -10.61 13.39
CA HIS A 652 2.53 -11.26 12.38
C HIS A 652 1.08 -11.39 12.87
N TYR A 653 0.14 -11.46 11.94
CA TYR A 653 -1.26 -11.70 12.26
C TYR A 653 -1.68 -13.11 11.86
N THR A 654 -2.33 -13.80 12.78
CA THR A 654 -2.99 -15.09 12.49
C THR A 654 -4.49 -14.86 12.40
N GLY A 655 -5.06 -15.26 11.26
CA GLY A 655 -6.50 -15.19 11.00
C GLY A 655 -7.33 -16.25 11.73
N ALA A 656 -8.63 -16.29 11.43
CA ALA A 656 -9.55 -17.27 12.01
C ALA A 656 -9.29 -18.72 11.54
N ASP A 657 -8.47 -18.91 10.50
CA ASP A 657 -8.02 -20.22 10.03
C ASP A 657 -6.89 -20.82 10.90
N GLY A 658 -6.36 -20.04 11.85
CA GLY A 658 -5.31 -20.46 12.78
C GLY A 658 -3.98 -20.77 12.10
N LYS A 659 -3.73 -20.14 10.94
CA LYS A 659 -2.50 -20.32 10.16
C LYS A 659 -1.66 -19.04 10.18
N LEU A 660 -0.45 -19.16 10.70
CA LEU A 660 0.59 -18.15 10.61
C LEU A 660 1.38 -18.40 9.33
N ARG A 661 1.47 -17.41 8.45
CA ARG A 661 2.14 -17.50 7.15
C ARG A 661 3.31 -16.54 7.10
N PHE A 662 4.37 -16.95 6.43
CA PHE A 662 5.53 -16.10 6.15
C PHE A 662 5.56 -15.74 4.66
N ASP A 663 6.10 -14.57 4.34
CA ASP A 663 6.25 -14.16 2.94
C ASP A 663 7.11 -15.18 2.19
N LYS A 664 6.64 -15.56 1.01
CA LYS A 664 7.32 -16.54 0.15
C LYS A 664 8.30 -15.85 -0.80
N THR A 665 8.13 -14.55 -1.03
CA THR A 665 8.93 -13.77 -1.97
C THR A 665 10.15 -13.23 -1.25
N GLY A 666 11.35 -13.60 -1.71
CA GLY A 666 12.61 -13.16 -1.08
C GLY A 666 13.11 -14.04 0.06
N LEU A 667 12.31 -15.02 0.51
CA LEU A 667 12.73 -16.00 1.51
C LEU A 667 13.67 -17.05 0.91
N HIS A 668 14.92 -17.02 1.36
CA HIS A 668 15.98 -17.95 1.01
C HIS A 668 16.55 -18.62 2.27
N ALA A 669 16.10 -19.85 2.55
CA ALA A 669 16.54 -20.68 3.66
C ALA A 669 16.13 -22.13 3.44
N ASP A 670 16.82 -23.09 4.08
CA ASP A 670 16.42 -24.51 4.04
C ASP A 670 15.25 -24.78 4.99
N CYS A 671 15.22 -24.07 6.13
CA CYS A 671 14.21 -24.23 7.17
C CYS A 671 14.19 -22.99 8.08
N MET A 672 13.11 -22.79 8.83
CA MET A 672 13.11 -21.87 9.97
C MET A 672 12.56 -22.55 11.23
N ALA A 673 13.14 -22.20 12.37
CA ALA A 673 12.57 -22.50 13.68
C ALA A 673 11.90 -21.24 14.23
N VAL A 674 10.66 -21.36 14.67
CA VAL A 674 9.78 -20.25 15.03
C VAL A 674 9.40 -20.35 16.51
N MET A 675 9.53 -19.23 17.20
CA MET A 675 9.10 -18.99 18.58
C MET A 675 8.04 -17.89 18.57
N LEU A 676 6.99 -18.04 19.39
CA LEU A 676 5.83 -17.13 19.38
C LEU A 676 5.59 -16.59 20.78
N ASP A 677 5.36 -15.28 20.90
CA ASP A 677 4.90 -14.61 22.11
C ASP A 677 5.78 -14.89 23.36
N GLY A 678 7.09 -15.03 23.15
CA GLY A 678 8.06 -15.35 24.20
C GLY A 678 8.09 -16.82 24.63
N ASP A 679 7.31 -17.71 23.98
CA ASP A 679 7.43 -19.15 24.13
C ASP A 679 8.74 -19.66 23.53
N THR A 680 9.53 -20.38 24.34
CA THR A 680 10.81 -20.96 23.91
C THR A 680 10.65 -22.27 23.11
N GLN A 681 9.41 -22.75 22.91
CA GLN A 681 9.16 -23.93 22.08
C GLN A 681 9.45 -23.65 20.61
N LEU A 682 10.41 -24.39 20.04
CA LEU A 682 10.72 -24.34 18.61
C LEU A 682 9.65 -25.08 17.80
N ARG A 683 9.07 -24.37 16.84
CA ARG A 683 8.18 -24.91 15.80
C ARG A 683 8.89 -24.77 14.46
N TYR A 684 8.87 -25.79 13.61
CA TYR A 684 9.61 -25.76 12.35
C TYR A 684 8.67 -25.66 11.16
N CYS A 685 9.02 -24.83 10.19
CA CYS A 685 8.38 -24.80 8.88
C CYS A 685 9.43 -24.62 7.76
N TRP A 686 9.10 -25.13 6.59
CA TRP A 686 9.94 -25.15 5.40
C TRP A 686 9.09 -25.43 4.16
N GLY A 687 9.71 -25.37 2.98
CA GLY A 687 9.08 -25.76 1.73
C GLY A 687 8.05 -24.74 1.22
N PRO A 688 7.21 -25.10 0.25
CA PRO A 688 6.43 -24.12 -0.52
C PRO A 688 5.36 -23.40 0.30
N GLU A 689 5.03 -23.89 1.50
CA GLU A 689 3.94 -23.34 2.29
C GLU A 689 4.40 -22.29 3.31
N TRP A 690 5.62 -22.39 3.85
CA TRP A 690 6.16 -21.48 4.88
C TRP A 690 5.08 -21.04 5.91
N GLU A 691 4.38 -22.02 6.50
CA GLU A 691 3.28 -21.76 7.42
C GLU A 691 3.32 -22.66 8.67
N LEU A 692 2.74 -22.16 9.76
CA LEU A 692 2.44 -22.92 10.96
C LEU A 692 0.93 -22.94 11.19
N ALA A 693 0.38 -24.09 11.55
CA ALA A 693 -1.04 -24.26 11.85
C ALA A 693 -1.29 -24.40 13.36
N GLY A 694 -2.53 -24.16 13.77
CA GLY A 694 -2.94 -24.26 15.18
C GLY A 694 -2.52 -23.06 16.02
N ILE A 695 -2.21 -21.93 15.37
CA ILE A 695 -1.90 -20.68 16.04
C ILE A 695 -3.21 -19.97 16.39
N LYS A 696 -3.25 -19.32 17.55
CA LYS A 696 -4.44 -18.58 18.01
C LYS A 696 -4.69 -17.41 17.06
N GLN A 697 -5.94 -17.01 16.85
CA GLN A 697 -6.22 -15.76 16.13
C GLN A 697 -5.69 -14.55 16.93
N GLY A 698 -4.98 -13.64 16.27
CA GLY A 698 -4.44 -12.43 16.89
C GLY A 698 -3.13 -11.97 16.28
N ILE A 699 -2.55 -10.93 16.89
CA ILE A 699 -1.20 -10.47 16.61
C ILE A 699 -0.24 -11.28 17.47
N HIS A 700 0.82 -11.78 16.85
CA HIS A 700 1.85 -12.59 17.47
C HIS A 700 3.22 -11.95 17.26
N ARG A 701 4.00 -11.91 18.33
CA ARG A 701 5.42 -11.58 18.22
C ARG A 701 6.17 -12.83 17.83
N THR A 702 6.78 -12.81 16.65
CA THR A 702 7.44 -13.97 16.08
C THR A 702 8.94 -13.76 16.08
N VAL A 703 9.67 -14.66 16.73
CA VAL A 703 11.13 -14.75 16.62
C VAL A 703 11.45 -15.99 15.81
N ILE A 704 12.20 -15.83 14.73
CA ILE A 704 12.63 -16.97 13.90
C ILE A 704 14.15 -17.13 13.98
N ARG A 705 14.57 -18.39 13.86
CA ARG A 705 15.93 -18.79 13.53
C ARG A 705 15.90 -19.27 12.11
N LEU A 706 16.36 -18.42 11.20
CA LEU A 706 16.47 -18.74 9.78
C LEU A 706 17.72 -19.61 9.57
N ILE A 707 17.54 -20.80 9.01
CA ILE A 707 18.59 -21.81 8.87
C ILE A 707 19.10 -21.81 7.42
N PRO A 708 20.39 -21.53 7.18
CA PRO A 708 20.95 -21.41 5.84
C PRO A 708 21.09 -22.77 5.15
N CYS A 709 21.32 -22.72 3.84
CA CYS A 709 21.68 -23.91 3.09
C CYS A 709 23.03 -24.46 3.55
N THR A 710 23.12 -25.77 3.74
CA THR A 710 24.37 -26.45 4.14
C THR A 710 25.51 -26.26 3.12
N PHE A 711 25.18 -25.97 1.85
CA PHE A 711 26.17 -25.61 0.82
C PHE A 711 27.05 -24.43 1.25
N ASN A 712 26.50 -23.44 1.96
CA ASN A 712 27.27 -22.27 2.40
C ASN A 712 28.35 -22.61 3.44
N THR A 713 28.26 -23.77 4.10
CA THR A 713 29.27 -24.24 5.05
C THR A 713 30.33 -25.13 4.39
N TYR A 714 29.91 -26.02 3.48
CA TYR A 714 30.78 -27.10 3.01
C TYR A 714 30.99 -27.15 1.51
N GLY A 715 30.20 -26.43 0.72
CA GLY A 715 30.08 -26.66 -0.71
C GLY A 715 31.42 -26.59 -1.43
N PRO A 716 31.53 -27.20 -2.62
CA PRO A 716 32.63 -26.87 -3.52
C PRO A 716 32.43 -25.43 -4.02
N HIS A 717 32.75 -24.44 -3.18
CA HIS A 717 32.44 -23.02 -3.38
C HIS A 717 33.01 -22.47 -4.68
N HIS A 718 34.11 -23.06 -5.16
CA HIS A 718 34.83 -22.63 -6.36
C HIS A 718 34.36 -23.32 -7.64
N HIS A 719 33.44 -24.28 -7.56
CA HIS A 719 32.93 -24.96 -8.75
C HIS A 719 32.17 -23.97 -9.64
N ILE A 720 32.43 -23.97 -10.95
CA ILE A 720 31.90 -22.98 -11.92
C ILE A 720 30.37 -22.81 -11.92
N ASP A 721 29.64 -23.85 -11.53
CA ASP A 721 28.18 -23.83 -11.42
C ASP A 721 27.67 -23.50 -10.00
N GLY A 722 28.56 -23.46 -9.01
CA GLY A 722 28.28 -23.38 -7.59
C GLY A 722 27.51 -24.60 -7.08
N ASP A 723 26.40 -24.36 -6.39
CA ASP A 723 25.50 -25.38 -5.84
C ASP A 723 24.81 -26.18 -6.95
N ARG A 724 25.34 -27.38 -7.20
CA ARG A 724 24.78 -28.34 -8.16
C ARG A 724 23.88 -29.34 -7.46
N HIS A 725 22.80 -29.71 -8.15
CA HIS A 725 21.88 -30.78 -7.72
C HIS A 725 22.55 -32.16 -7.52
N LEU A 726 23.76 -32.37 -8.04
CA LEU A 726 24.56 -33.57 -7.87
C LEU A 726 26.03 -33.17 -7.61
N THR A 727 26.53 -33.53 -6.44
CA THR A 727 27.91 -33.27 -6.00
C THR A 727 28.61 -34.58 -5.70
N SER A 728 29.81 -34.74 -6.21
CA SER A 728 30.70 -35.88 -5.97
C SER A 728 32.10 -35.37 -5.58
N PRO A 729 33.06 -36.25 -5.19
CA PRO A 729 34.43 -35.83 -4.92
C PRO A 729 35.08 -35.04 -6.07
N MET A 730 34.64 -35.27 -7.32
CA MET A 730 35.14 -34.60 -8.52
C MET A 730 34.82 -33.09 -8.55
N GLN A 731 33.69 -32.67 -7.96
CA GLN A 731 33.32 -31.24 -7.86
C GLN A 731 34.20 -30.49 -6.86
N TYR A 732 34.75 -31.19 -5.86
CA TYR A 732 35.73 -30.62 -4.92
C TYR A 732 37.14 -30.58 -5.51
N SER A 733 37.53 -31.60 -6.28
CA SER A 733 38.86 -31.64 -6.92
C SER A 733 38.95 -30.80 -8.19
N GLY A 734 37.81 -30.45 -8.79
CA GLY A 734 37.72 -29.76 -10.08
C GLY A 734 37.84 -30.69 -11.29
N GLU A 735 38.02 -31.98 -11.11
CA GLU A 735 38.09 -32.92 -12.23
C GLU A 735 36.72 -33.05 -12.90
N LYS A 736 36.63 -32.90 -14.22
CA LYS A 736 35.36 -33.13 -14.93
C LYS A 736 34.89 -34.58 -14.78
N GLY A 737 33.66 -34.75 -14.30
CA GLY A 737 33.05 -36.05 -14.02
C GLY A 737 31.69 -36.27 -14.66
N PHE A 738 31.03 -37.36 -14.23
CA PHE A 738 29.68 -37.72 -14.66
C PHE A 738 28.59 -36.76 -14.12
N ALA A 739 28.93 -35.95 -13.13
CA ALA A 739 28.04 -34.97 -12.52
C ALA A 739 28.03 -33.62 -13.27
N ASP A 740 28.94 -33.41 -14.22
CA ASP A 740 29.08 -32.17 -14.99
C ASP A 740 28.35 -32.21 -16.33
N ALA A 741 28.12 -31.04 -16.92
CA ALA A 741 27.56 -30.96 -18.26
C ALA A 741 28.51 -31.59 -19.30
N PRO A 742 28.00 -32.20 -20.38
CA PRO A 742 28.84 -32.81 -21.41
C PRO A 742 29.87 -31.85 -22.03
N ASP A 743 29.58 -30.56 -22.06
CA ASP A 743 30.41 -29.47 -22.58
C ASP A 743 31.22 -28.71 -21.52
N ALA A 744 31.15 -29.09 -20.24
CA ALA A 744 31.97 -28.50 -19.18
C ALA A 744 33.49 -28.62 -19.49
N PRO A 745 34.32 -27.67 -19.03
CA PRO A 745 35.78 -27.75 -19.17
C PRO A 745 36.34 -28.97 -18.44
N SER A 746 37.57 -29.38 -18.77
CA SER A 746 38.23 -30.50 -18.08
C SER A 746 38.56 -30.22 -16.62
N PHE A 747 38.66 -28.94 -16.26
CA PHE A 747 38.84 -28.45 -14.89
C PHE A 747 37.73 -27.45 -14.58
N THR A 748 36.95 -27.68 -13.53
CA THR A 748 35.69 -26.97 -13.25
C THR A 748 35.74 -26.01 -12.07
N LEU A 749 36.88 -25.87 -11.38
CA LEU A 749 37.05 -24.82 -10.37
C LEU A 749 37.46 -23.49 -11.01
N THR A 750 37.00 -22.40 -10.43
CA THR A 750 37.32 -21.01 -10.80
C THR A 750 37.77 -20.24 -9.57
N ASP A 751 38.24 -19.01 -9.74
CA ASP A 751 38.62 -18.13 -8.61
C ASP A 751 37.39 -17.50 -7.92
N ASN A 752 36.18 -17.71 -8.46
CA ASN A 752 34.97 -17.15 -7.87
C ASN A 752 34.43 -18.07 -6.78
N TRP A 753 34.03 -17.46 -5.67
CA TRP A 753 33.21 -18.08 -4.65
C TRP A 753 31.74 -18.05 -5.05
N HIS A 754 31.05 -19.15 -4.81
CA HIS A 754 29.60 -19.28 -4.92
C HIS A 754 28.97 -19.53 -3.54
N PHE A 755 27.82 -18.90 -3.32
CA PHE A 755 26.99 -19.07 -2.13
C PHE A 755 25.53 -19.18 -2.52
N VAL A 756 24.79 -20.06 -1.85
CA VAL A 756 23.32 -20.05 -1.91
C VAL A 756 22.84 -18.79 -1.19
N LYS A 757 21.85 -18.13 -1.77
CA LYS A 757 21.21 -16.95 -1.16
C LYS A 757 20.66 -17.30 0.21
N PHE A 758 20.72 -16.34 1.14
CA PHE A 758 20.25 -16.50 2.51
C PHE A 758 19.61 -15.20 2.98
N GLY A 759 18.36 -15.24 3.42
CA GLY A 759 17.61 -14.04 3.83
C GLY A 759 16.09 -14.24 3.81
N ILE A 760 15.34 -13.23 4.24
CA ILE A 760 13.88 -13.18 4.20
C ILE A 760 13.35 -11.78 3.91
#